data_AF-A0A965HEB8-F1
#
_entry.id   AF-A0A965HEB8-F1
#
_cell.length_a   1.000
_cell.length_b   1.000
_cell.length_c   1.000
_cell.angle_alpha   90.00
_cell.angle_beta   90.00
_cell.angle_gamma   90.00
#
_symmetry.space_group_name_H-M   'P 1'
#
loop_
_entity.id
_entity.type
_entity.pdbx_description
1 polymer ?
#
loop_
_entity_poly.entity_id
_entity_poly.type
_entity_poly.pdbx_seq_one_letter_code
_entity_poly.pdbx_strand_id
1 'polypeptide(L)'
;MKDILILTGGQEEHHYIARTLRDLLEDEAGGEVRVDVREVGQGGVAGWLGWIQERLGRGNARGEKLQKWIRRAGEATLGSSAWPQLRRLVALTLEETRPEVVVFFDPMVGLALQERVQDRSEAGFQRVGVVPEAEDLPGWDGVPADLLWVADEGSAKELKEKNPRAAEVVSGGWPVRADFVPSEEKRVLKKKILYLVNSRRKKSHRTIERLLELEGIEMTVVVGKEEGLKNDLRQSFSEQKGRVQILGWVKNLAGLIWEHDLVITKPGTISVREILATGRPVVLVEGGKGAEKRKGMCRLVVRVGCGALADSPKEIAARVRAAWQGGGVGLREWTRRAQREAGRVRGSSEKLAQRILKMAQDANSVERIPELRLVPNSPTGRQGLLMVDLHTHSIFSDGRLTLRELVDFYGRRGFDAMAVTDHLVDRRRLLGRLANMTGLVLTLEDLPEYFRALAEERNRAWTKYRMILFPGLEFNHDGLTAKGSAHLLGVDLREPIDPALSLKEICHQVRQQGGLTIAAHPHHMSSAWGKDTLYLWNRQDEFRPLIDAWEIGNRDDLFNPVGLKRMPFIAGSDFHKPKHLTSWKTLLWCEKNPEAIKECIRQNKDVSITLYRDHRFAGEVSKAVEGSGTSWKLVV
;
A
#
# COMPACT_ATOMS: atom_id res chain seq x y z
N MET A 1 -18.16 -8.44 14.37
CA MET A 1 -18.03 -7.55 13.21
C MET A 1 -16.69 -7.85 12.55
N LYS A 2 -16.69 -8.18 11.27
CA LYS A 2 -15.49 -8.43 10.47
C LYS A 2 -15.11 -7.17 9.70
N ASP A 3 -13.83 -6.93 9.49
CA ASP A 3 -13.26 -5.78 8.81
C ASP A 3 -12.79 -6.17 7.40
N ILE A 4 -13.32 -5.48 6.39
CA ILE A 4 -12.87 -5.58 5.01
C ILE A 4 -12.18 -4.27 4.65
N LEU A 5 -10.96 -4.37 4.14
CA LEU A 5 -10.19 -3.23 3.67
C LEU A 5 -10.10 -3.27 2.14
N ILE A 6 -10.51 -2.19 1.48
CA ILE A 6 -10.38 -2.02 0.03
C ILE A 6 -9.33 -0.95 -0.26
N LEU A 7 -8.24 -1.34 -0.93
CA LEU A 7 -7.11 -0.47 -1.27
C LEU A 7 -7.12 -0.09 -2.75
N THR A 8 -7.21 1.21 -3.04
CA THR A 8 -7.23 1.76 -4.41
C THR A 8 -5.92 2.51 -4.75
N GLY A 9 -5.50 2.42 -6.01
CA GLY A 9 -4.27 3.05 -6.53
C GLY A 9 -4.42 4.48 -7.07
N GLY A 10 -5.60 5.10 -6.90
CA GLY A 10 -5.91 6.45 -7.39
C GLY A 10 -6.62 6.54 -8.75
N GLN A 11 -6.78 5.43 -9.46
CA GLN A 11 -7.54 5.38 -10.72
C GLN A 11 -9.05 5.51 -10.48
N GLU A 12 -9.75 6.20 -11.39
CA GLU A 12 -11.19 6.49 -11.25
C GLU A 12 -12.03 5.21 -11.28
N GLU A 13 -11.67 4.25 -12.12
CA GLU A 13 -12.31 2.94 -12.23
C GLU A 13 -12.15 2.09 -10.96
N HIS A 14 -10.99 2.17 -10.28
CA HIS A 14 -10.76 1.45 -9.04
C HIS A 14 -11.64 2.01 -7.93
N HIS A 15 -11.75 3.34 -7.83
CA HIS A 15 -12.68 3.99 -6.90
C HIS A 15 -14.14 3.67 -7.22
N TYR A 16 -14.51 3.62 -8.50
CA TYR A 16 -15.84 3.26 -8.92
C TYR A 16 -16.21 1.82 -8.48
N ILE A 17 -15.32 0.85 -8.74
CA ILE A 17 -15.55 -0.54 -8.33
C ILE A 17 -15.54 -0.66 -6.80
N ALA A 18 -14.58 -0.03 -6.13
CA ALA A 18 -14.47 -0.06 -4.66
C ALA A 18 -15.73 0.45 -3.97
N ARG A 19 -16.31 1.57 -4.44
CA ARG A 19 -17.57 2.10 -3.89
C ARG A 19 -18.74 1.15 -4.17
N THR A 20 -18.83 0.63 -5.39
CA THR A 20 -19.87 -0.34 -5.76
C THR A 20 -19.81 -1.58 -4.87
N LEU A 21 -18.61 -2.10 -4.60
CA LEU A 21 -18.41 -3.25 -3.71
C LEU A 21 -18.71 -2.90 -2.26
N ARG A 22 -18.26 -1.74 -1.75
CA ARG A 22 -18.56 -1.30 -0.39
C ARG A 22 -20.07 -1.27 -0.15
N ASP A 23 -20.81 -0.58 -1.03
CA ASP A 23 -22.25 -0.42 -0.88
C ASP A 23 -22.95 -1.81 -0.88
N LEU A 24 -22.55 -2.72 -1.78
CA LEU A 24 -23.08 -4.09 -1.81
C LEU A 24 -22.71 -4.93 -0.58
N LEU A 25 -21.47 -4.83 -0.10
CA LEU A 25 -21.00 -5.58 1.07
C LEU A 25 -21.73 -5.14 2.33
N GLU A 26 -21.93 -3.82 2.50
CA GLU A 26 -22.68 -3.24 3.62
C GLU A 26 -24.17 -3.57 3.53
N ASP A 27 -24.77 -3.55 2.33
CA ASP A 27 -26.17 -3.91 2.12
C ASP A 27 -26.43 -5.42 2.35
N GLU A 28 -25.56 -6.31 1.85
CA GLU A 28 -25.73 -7.77 1.99
C GLU A 28 -25.42 -8.27 3.40
N ALA A 29 -24.39 -7.73 4.07
CA ALA A 29 -23.98 -8.20 5.41
C ALA A 29 -24.60 -7.40 6.56
N GLY A 30 -25.23 -6.25 6.27
CA GLY A 30 -25.74 -5.34 7.29
C GLY A 30 -24.65 -4.93 8.29
N GLY A 31 -24.97 -4.97 9.59
CA GLY A 31 -24.03 -4.60 10.66
C GLY A 31 -22.96 -5.65 11.01
N GLU A 32 -22.87 -6.76 10.28
CA GLU A 32 -21.90 -7.82 10.58
C GLU A 32 -20.50 -7.52 10.05
N VAL A 33 -20.39 -6.60 9.08
CA VAL A 33 -19.15 -6.24 8.41
C VAL A 33 -18.96 -4.72 8.43
N ARG A 34 -17.72 -4.29 8.59
CA ARG A 34 -17.29 -2.91 8.37
C ARG A 34 -16.36 -2.87 7.17
N VAL A 35 -16.66 -1.99 6.21
CA VAL A 35 -15.87 -1.86 4.99
C VAL A 35 -15.15 -0.51 5.00
N ASP A 36 -13.81 -0.53 4.95
CA ASP A 36 -12.98 0.66 4.85
C ASP A 36 -12.39 0.75 3.44
N VAL A 37 -12.54 1.90 2.78
CA VAL A 37 -11.99 2.15 1.43
C VAL A 37 -10.90 3.20 1.55
N ARG A 38 -9.65 2.81 1.27
CA ARG A 38 -8.49 3.70 1.37
C ARG A 38 -7.73 3.81 0.05
N GLU A 39 -7.36 5.04 -0.27
CA GLU A 39 -6.48 5.34 -1.39
C GLU A 39 -5.02 5.33 -0.91
N VAL A 40 -4.21 4.44 -1.46
CA VAL A 40 -2.77 4.32 -1.16
C VAL A 40 -1.90 5.09 -2.16
N GLY A 41 -2.52 5.84 -3.07
CA GLY A 41 -1.89 6.68 -4.09
C GLY A 41 -1.53 8.11 -3.64
N GLN A 42 -1.62 8.46 -2.36
CA GLN A 42 -1.31 9.83 -1.92
C GLN A 42 0.20 10.13 -2.00
N GLY A 43 0.56 11.41 -2.15
CA GLY A 43 1.96 11.87 -2.07
C GLY A 43 2.89 11.34 -3.18
N GLY A 44 2.62 11.65 -4.45
CA GLY A 44 3.49 11.24 -5.58
C GLY A 44 3.38 9.75 -5.98
N VAL A 45 2.89 8.89 -5.08
CA VAL A 45 2.66 7.45 -5.32
C VAL A 45 1.63 7.20 -6.42
N ALA A 46 0.51 7.92 -6.50
CA ALA A 46 -0.47 7.76 -7.58
C ALA A 46 0.12 8.06 -8.96
N GLY A 47 0.94 9.11 -9.08
CA GLY A 47 1.63 9.44 -10.32
C GLY A 47 2.60 8.34 -10.76
N TRP A 48 3.29 7.73 -9.79
CA TRP A 48 4.17 6.60 -10.01
C TRP A 48 3.42 5.32 -10.40
N LEU A 49 2.34 4.95 -9.70
CA LEU A 49 1.48 3.80 -10.04
C LEU A 49 0.90 3.95 -11.44
N GLY A 50 0.38 5.13 -11.79
CA GLY A 50 -0.11 5.43 -13.14
C GLY A 50 0.98 5.31 -14.21
N TRP A 51 2.19 5.80 -13.93
CA TRP A 51 3.34 5.67 -14.83
C TRP A 51 3.77 4.21 -15.03
N ILE A 52 3.75 3.39 -13.98
CA ILE A 52 4.05 1.95 -14.07
C ILE A 52 3.04 1.30 -15.00
N GLN A 53 1.74 1.49 -14.75
CA GLN A 53 0.68 0.89 -15.55
C GLN A 53 0.78 1.27 -17.03
N GLU A 54 1.07 2.54 -17.35
CA GLU A 54 1.26 2.96 -18.75
C GLU A 54 2.42 2.21 -19.42
N ARG A 55 3.48 1.88 -18.67
CA ARG A 55 4.63 1.10 -19.16
C ARG A 55 4.37 -0.39 -19.20
N LEU A 56 3.59 -0.94 -18.26
CA LEU A 56 3.15 -2.33 -18.27
C LEU A 56 2.39 -2.65 -19.56
N GLY A 57 1.50 -1.74 -19.99
CA GLY A 57 0.76 -1.89 -21.24
C GLY A 57 1.59 -1.76 -22.54
N ARG A 58 2.88 -1.41 -22.46
CA ARG A 58 3.77 -1.18 -23.62
C ARG A 58 5.04 -2.06 -23.64
N GLY A 59 5.32 -2.79 -22.56
CA GLY A 59 6.58 -3.51 -22.37
C GLY A 59 6.51 -5.02 -22.64
N ASN A 60 7.68 -5.61 -22.96
CA ASN A 60 7.86 -7.06 -23.06
C ASN A 60 8.34 -7.71 -21.75
N ALA A 61 8.64 -6.91 -20.72
CA ALA A 61 9.09 -7.40 -19.43
C ALA A 61 7.92 -8.05 -18.66
N ARG A 62 8.17 -9.22 -18.06
CA ARG A 62 7.17 -10.05 -17.38
C ARG A 62 7.70 -10.60 -16.07
N GLY A 63 6.79 -10.95 -15.15
CA GLY A 63 7.09 -11.58 -13.87
C GLY A 63 8.19 -10.86 -13.06
N GLU A 64 9.10 -11.63 -12.46
CA GLU A 64 10.11 -11.10 -11.53
C GLU A 64 11.05 -10.04 -12.13
N LYS A 65 11.34 -10.09 -13.44
CA LYS A 65 12.19 -9.09 -14.10
C LYS A 65 11.53 -7.72 -14.10
N LEU A 66 10.22 -7.71 -14.35
CA LEU A 66 9.40 -6.51 -14.32
C LEU A 66 9.26 -5.98 -12.89
N GLN A 67 9.00 -6.85 -11.92
CA GLN A 67 8.96 -6.48 -10.50
C GLN A 67 10.27 -5.85 -10.00
N LYS A 68 11.43 -6.46 -10.34
CA LYS A 68 12.75 -5.91 -10.00
C LYS A 68 13.01 -4.56 -10.67
N TRP A 69 12.58 -4.40 -11.92
CA TRP A 69 12.69 -3.13 -12.63
C TRP A 69 11.79 -2.05 -12.01
N ILE A 70 10.54 -2.37 -11.67
CA ILE A 70 9.61 -1.42 -11.04
C ILE A 70 10.13 -0.97 -9.68
N ARG A 71 10.66 -1.88 -8.85
CA ARG A 71 11.26 -1.50 -7.57
C ARG A 71 12.41 -0.51 -7.75
N ARG A 72 13.30 -0.77 -8.71
CA ARG A 72 14.40 0.15 -9.07
C ARG A 72 13.91 1.46 -9.67
N ALA A 73 12.81 1.44 -10.42
CA ALA A 73 12.20 2.65 -10.96
C ALA A 73 11.54 3.49 -9.85
N GLY A 74 10.89 2.85 -8.87
CA GLY A 74 10.38 3.50 -7.67
C GLY A 74 11.49 4.19 -6.87
N GLU A 75 12.72 3.67 -6.91
CA GLU A 75 13.91 4.29 -6.30
C GLU A 75 14.48 5.46 -7.13
N ALA A 76 14.25 5.50 -8.45
CA ALA A 76 14.93 6.40 -9.38
C ALA A 76 14.05 7.54 -9.97
N THR A 77 12.73 7.47 -9.86
CA THR A 77 11.82 8.39 -10.59
C THR A 77 11.22 9.45 -9.66
N LEU A 78 11.36 10.73 -10.04
CA LEU A 78 10.72 11.91 -9.43
C LEU A 78 11.09 12.24 -7.98
N GLY A 79 12.30 11.86 -7.57
CA GLY A 79 12.95 12.47 -6.42
C GLY A 79 12.26 12.24 -5.07
N SER A 80 11.42 11.22 -4.95
CA SER A 80 11.00 10.60 -3.69
C SER A 80 10.66 9.15 -4.02
N SER A 81 11.10 8.19 -3.22
CA SER A 81 10.99 6.80 -3.61
C SER A 81 9.59 6.30 -3.28
N ALA A 82 8.76 6.24 -4.31
CA ALA A 82 7.34 5.89 -4.18
C ALA A 82 7.12 4.46 -3.62
N TRP A 83 8.10 3.56 -3.77
CA TRP A 83 7.99 2.17 -3.28
C TRP A 83 8.04 2.05 -1.74
N PRO A 84 9.05 2.58 -1.03
CA PRO A 84 9.05 2.67 0.43
C PRO A 84 7.82 3.36 1.00
N GLN A 85 7.35 4.45 0.37
CA GLN A 85 6.14 5.16 0.79
C GLN A 85 4.89 4.28 0.65
N LEU A 86 4.72 3.59 -0.49
CA LEU A 86 3.62 2.65 -0.69
C LEU A 86 3.64 1.53 0.36
N ARG A 87 4.82 0.95 0.61
CA ARG A 87 5.00 -0.08 1.64
C ARG A 87 4.57 0.42 3.02
N ARG A 88 4.98 1.64 3.40
CA ARG A 88 4.60 2.27 4.67
C ARG A 88 3.10 2.49 4.76
N LEU A 89 2.47 3.06 3.73
CA LEU A 89 1.02 3.31 3.68
C LEU A 89 0.20 2.02 3.80
N VAL A 90 0.58 0.97 3.06
CA VAL A 90 -0.06 -0.34 3.14
C VAL A 90 0.09 -0.92 4.55
N ALA A 91 1.28 -0.85 5.13
CA ALA A 91 1.54 -1.37 6.47
C ALA A 91 0.70 -0.63 7.54
N LEU A 92 0.71 0.71 7.56
CA LEU A 92 -0.08 1.50 8.50
C LEU A 92 -1.58 1.20 8.39
N THR A 93 -2.08 1.11 7.16
CA THR A 93 -3.50 0.81 6.92
C THR A 93 -3.88 -0.58 7.45
N LEU A 94 -3.04 -1.59 7.25
CA LEU A 94 -3.27 -2.92 7.82
C LEU A 94 -3.28 -2.90 9.35
N GLU A 95 -2.47 -2.07 10.00
CA GLU A 95 -2.42 -1.99 11.46
C GLU A 95 -3.59 -1.28 12.09
N GLU A 96 -4.08 -0.23 11.43
CA GLU A 96 -5.23 0.55 11.86
C GLU A 96 -6.52 -0.25 11.69
N THR A 97 -6.69 -0.87 10.51
CA THR A 97 -7.94 -1.55 10.14
C THR A 97 -7.97 -3.00 10.61
N ARG A 98 -6.82 -3.69 10.65
CA ARG A 98 -6.70 -5.12 11.01
C ARG A 98 -7.72 -6.01 10.29
N PRO A 99 -7.80 -5.92 8.96
CA PRO A 99 -8.88 -6.55 8.20
C PRO A 99 -8.77 -8.07 8.21
N GLU A 100 -9.89 -8.77 8.01
CA GLU A 100 -9.91 -10.19 7.65
C GLU A 100 -9.75 -10.40 6.14
N VAL A 101 -10.14 -9.42 5.33
CA VAL A 101 -9.98 -9.45 3.87
C VAL A 101 -9.46 -8.12 3.35
N VAL A 102 -8.46 -8.19 2.48
CA VAL A 102 -7.92 -7.04 1.75
C VAL A 102 -8.25 -7.20 0.27
N VAL A 103 -9.04 -6.27 -0.26
CA VAL A 103 -9.33 -6.14 -1.69
C VAL A 103 -8.39 -5.10 -2.29
N PHE A 104 -7.74 -5.40 -3.41
CA PHE A 104 -6.81 -4.47 -4.06
C PHE A 104 -6.91 -4.55 -5.59
N PHE A 105 -6.60 -3.44 -6.25
CA PHE A 105 -6.74 -3.29 -7.71
C PHE A 105 -5.40 -3.06 -8.44
N ASP A 106 -4.31 -2.88 -7.69
CA ASP A 106 -3.00 -2.60 -8.25
C ASP A 106 -2.00 -3.70 -7.87
N PRO A 107 -1.26 -4.27 -8.84
CA PRO A 107 -0.29 -5.32 -8.55
C PRO A 107 0.79 -4.87 -7.56
N MET A 108 1.13 -3.58 -7.49
CA MET A 108 2.12 -3.05 -6.54
C MET A 108 1.61 -3.09 -5.11
N VAL A 109 0.30 -2.88 -4.91
CA VAL A 109 -0.32 -3.08 -3.60
C VAL A 109 -0.23 -4.55 -3.20
N GLY A 110 -0.52 -5.47 -4.12
CA GLY A 110 -0.37 -6.91 -3.90
C GLY A 110 1.06 -7.33 -3.51
N LEU A 111 2.08 -6.75 -4.14
CA LEU A 111 3.47 -6.99 -3.79
C LEU A 111 3.88 -6.36 -2.45
N ALA A 112 3.37 -5.16 -2.13
CA ALA A 112 3.59 -4.54 -0.82
C ALA A 112 2.98 -5.38 0.32
N LEU A 113 1.78 -5.93 0.10
CA LEU A 113 1.15 -6.89 1.01
C LEU A 113 2.01 -8.16 1.20
N GLN A 114 2.65 -8.65 0.14
CA GLN A 114 3.56 -9.81 0.22
C GLN A 114 4.82 -9.54 1.05
N GLU A 115 5.45 -8.37 0.88
CA GLU A 115 6.68 -8.07 1.62
C GLU A 115 6.42 -7.87 3.11
N ARG A 116 5.17 -7.57 3.48
CA ARG A 116 4.68 -7.52 4.86
C ARG A 116 4.55 -8.92 5.44
N VAL A 117 3.94 -9.84 4.69
CA VAL A 117 3.62 -11.17 5.16
C VAL A 117 4.12 -12.21 4.17
N GLN A 118 5.21 -12.88 4.54
CA GLN A 118 5.84 -13.87 3.67
C GLN A 118 5.02 -15.15 3.52
N ASP A 119 4.25 -15.54 4.55
CA ASP A 119 3.40 -16.74 4.58
C ASP A 119 1.92 -16.39 4.81
N ARG A 120 1.00 -17.10 4.14
CA ARG A 120 -0.47 -16.97 4.28
C ARG A 120 -0.94 -17.17 5.72
N SER A 121 -0.29 -18.07 6.47
CA SER A 121 -0.64 -18.38 7.87
C SER A 121 -0.27 -17.25 8.85
N GLU A 122 0.70 -16.42 8.49
CA GLU A 122 1.15 -15.28 9.31
C GLU A 122 0.36 -14.00 9.02
N ALA A 123 -0.42 -13.94 7.92
CA ALA A 123 -1.04 -12.71 7.44
C ALA A 123 -2.16 -12.21 8.35
N GLY A 124 -2.94 -13.13 8.91
CA GLY A 124 -4.18 -12.77 9.59
C GLY A 124 -5.32 -12.33 8.67
N PHE A 125 -5.11 -12.23 7.35
CA PHE A 125 -6.09 -11.77 6.37
C PHE A 125 -5.97 -12.48 5.01
N GLN A 126 -7.07 -12.51 4.26
CA GLN A 126 -7.12 -13.03 2.89
C GLN A 126 -6.99 -11.90 1.84
N ARG A 127 -6.42 -12.21 0.68
CA ARG A 127 -6.10 -11.25 -0.39
C ARG A 127 -6.97 -11.46 -1.62
N VAL A 128 -7.72 -10.43 -2.01
CA VAL A 128 -8.57 -10.43 -3.20
C VAL A 128 -8.07 -9.37 -4.19
N GLY A 129 -7.41 -9.82 -5.25
CA GLY A 129 -6.97 -8.95 -6.34
C GLY A 129 -8.06 -8.83 -7.41
N VAL A 130 -8.51 -7.62 -7.71
CA VAL A 130 -9.48 -7.36 -8.78
C VAL A 130 -8.75 -6.78 -9.99
N VAL A 131 -8.77 -7.51 -11.10
CA VAL A 131 -8.08 -7.14 -12.35
C VAL A 131 -9.11 -6.76 -13.40
N PRO A 132 -9.51 -5.47 -13.47
CA PRO A 132 -10.59 -5.04 -14.35
C PRO A 132 -10.19 -5.09 -15.83
N GLU A 133 -8.93 -4.81 -16.16
CA GLU A 133 -8.49 -4.63 -17.55
C GLU A 133 -7.45 -5.66 -17.99
N ALA A 134 -7.59 -6.15 -19.22
CA ALA A 134 -6.70 -7.16 -19.79
C ALA A 134 -5.29 -6.61 -20.06
N GLU A 135 -5.19 -5.29 -20.25
CA GLU A 135 -3.95 -4.56 -20.41
C GLU A 135 -3.02 -4.65 -19.19
N ASP A 136 -3.60 -4.83 -18.00
CA ASP A 136 -2.84 -4.85 -16.75
C ASP A 136 -2.29 -6.23 -16.43
N LEU A 137 -2.80 -7.30 -17.06
CA LEU A 137 -2.45 -8.70 -16.77
C LEU A 137 -0.93 -8.96 -16.65
N PRO A 138 -0.04 -8.42 -17.51
CA PRO A 138 1.40 -8.65 -17.37
C PRO A 138 1.97 -8.16 -16.03
N GLY A 139 1.37 -7.14 -15.42
CA GLY A 139 1.77 -6.63 -14.10
C GLY A 139 1.37 -7.56 -12.94
N TRP A 140 0.40 -8.44 -13.16
CA TRP A 140 -0.11 -9.39 -12.16
C TRP A 140 0.65 -10.71 -12.14
N ASP A 141 1.61 -10.92 -13.05
CA ASP A 141 2.50 -12.08 -13.05
C ASP A 141 3.24 -12.20 -11.69
N GLY A 142 2.96 -13.28 -10.95
CA GLY A 142 3.60 -13.56 -9.67
C GLY A 142 3.16 -12.66 -8.50
N VAL A 143 2.05 -11.93 -8.64
CA VAL A 143 1.44 -11.19 -7.53
C VAL A 143 0.62 -12.15 -6.67
N PRO A 144 0.92 -12.32 -5.37
CA PRO A 144 0.21 -13.28 -4.54
C PRO A 144 -1.20 -12.78 -4.20
N ALA A 145 -2.16 -13.68 -4.30
CA ALA A 145 -3.54 -13.45 -3.91
C ALA A 145 -4.21 -14.76 -3.54
N ASP A 146 -5.18 -14.72 -2.63
CA ASP A 146 -6.04 -15.86 -2.34
C ASP A 146 -7.12 -16.01 -3.42
N LEU A 147 -7.56 -14.89 -3.99
CA LEU A 147 -8.45 -14.82 -5.14
C LEU A 147 -8.00 -13.72 -6.10
N LEU A 148 -7.84 -14.05 -7.38
CA LEU A 148 -7.80 -13.07 -8.47
C LEU A 148 -9.12 -13.10 -9.24
N TRP A 149 -9.80 -11.96 -9.25
CA TRP A 149 -11.04 -11.73 -9.98
C TRP A 149 -10.76 -10.99 -11.28
N VAL A 150 -11.06 -11.61 -12.42
CA VAL A 150 -10.77 -11.02 -13.73
C VAL A 150 -12.00 -10.89 -14.62
N ALA A 151 -11.92 -9.96 -15.58
CA ALA A 151 -13.05 -9.60 -16.42
C ALA A 151 -13.50 -10.68 -17.43
N ASP A 152 -12.61 -11.58 -17.88
CA ASP A 152 -12.95 -12.57 -18.92
C ASP A 152 -12.13 -13.88 -18.83
N GLU A 153 -12.61 -14.92 -19.50
CA GLU A 153 -12.04 -16.28 -19.44
C GLU A 153 -10.62 -16.36 -20.02
N GLY A 154 -10.32 -15.54 -21.04
CA GLY A 154 -8.98 -15.49 -21.64
C GLY A 154 -7.98 -14.92 -20.65
N SER A 155 -8.32 -13.80 -20.01
CA SER A 155 -7.56 -13.19 -18.92
C SER A 155 -7.34 -14.17 -17.76
N ALA A 156 -8.37 -14.96 -17.40
CA ALA A 156 -8.28 -15.95 -16.32
C ALA A 156 -7.32 -17.09 -16.67
N LYS A 157 -7.41 -17.61 -17.91
CA LYS A 157 -6.52 -18.67 -18.39
C LYS A 157 -5.07 -18.20 -18.39
N GLU A 158 -4.81 -16.99 -18.88
CA GLU A 158 -3.47 -16.42 -18.93
C GLU A 158 -2.85 -16.26 -17.53
N LEU A 159 -3.59 -15.72 -16.56
CA LEU A 159 -3.08 -15.57 -15.20
C LEU A 159 -2.93 -16.90 -14.47
N LYS A 160 -3.79 -17.90 -14.71
CA LYS A 160 -3.60 -19.25 -14.15
C LYS A 160 -2.28 -19.87 -14.58
N GLU A 161 -1.90 -19.66 -15.84
CA GLU A 161 -0.65 -20.18 -16.39
C GLU A 161 0.58 -19.40 -15.89
N LYS A 162 0.47 -18.07 -15.72
CA LYS A 162 1.62 -17.20 -15.43
C LYS A 162 1.79 -16.78 -13.97
N ASN A 163 0.76 -16.90 -13.15
CA ASN A 163 0.80 -16.52 -11.75
C ASN A 163 0.62 -17.73 -10.82
N PRO A 164 1.69 -18.48 -10.52
CA PRO A 164 1.63 -19.62 -9.62
C PRO A 164 1.41 -19.24 -8.15
N ARG A 165 1.42 -17.94 -7.81
CA ARG A 165 1.23 -17.45 -6.44
C ARG A 165 -0.22 -17.07 -6.12
N ALA A 166 -1.11 -17.08 -7.10
CA ALA A 166 -2.54 -16.94 -6.88
C ALA A 166 -3.14 -18.30 -6.54
N ALA A 167 -3.86 -18.42 -5.41
CA ALA A 167 -4.50 -19.68 -5.03
C ALA A 167 -5.70 -20.01 -5.95
N GLU A 168 -6.47 -18.99 -6.31
CA GLU A 168 -7.59 -19.11 -7.24
C GLU A 168 -7.61 -17.93 -8.22
N VAL A 169 -7.97 -18.21 -9.47
CA VAL A 169 -8.22 -17.18 -10.50
C VAL A 169 -9.58 -17.44 -11.12
N VAL A 170 -10.48 -16.46 -11.04
CA VAL A 170 -11.87 -16.59 -11.47
C VAL A 170 -12.17 -15.55 -12.55
N SER A 171 -12.72 -16.02 -13.67
CA SER A 171 -13.40 -15.14 -14.62
C SER A 171 -14.77 -14.79 -14.06
N GLY A 172 -14.84 -13.67 -13.38
CA GLY A 172 -16.05 -13.23 -12.70
C GLY A 172 -16.76 -12.05 -13.37
N GLY A 173 -16.18 -11.52 -14.45
CA GLY A 173 -16.71 -10.35 -15.16
C GLY A 173 -16.22 -9.04 -14.56
N TRP A 174 -16.41 -7.96 -15.31
CA TRP A 174 -16.11 -6.61 -14.84
C TRP A 174 -17.21 -6.11 -13.89
N PRO A 175 -16.89 -5.70 -12.65
CA PRO A 175 -17.92 -5.27 -11.67
C PRO A 175 -18.63 -3.97 -12.08
N VAL A 176 -19.95 -4.02 -12.23
CA VAL A 176 -20.81 -2.87 -12.58
C VAL A 176 -21.82 -2.58 -11.48
N ARG A 177 -22.35 -1.35 -11.43
CA ARG A 177 -23.50 -1.04 -10.58
C ARG A 177 -24.73 -1.83 -11.00
N ALA A 178 -25.49 -2.32 -10.02
CA ALA A 178 -26.68 -3.14 -10.23
C ALA A 178 -27.69 -2.51 -11.21
N ASP A 179 -27.87 -1.18 -11.14
CA ASP A 179 -28.77 -0.42 -12.03
C ASP A 179 -28.52 -0.65 -13.53
N PHE A 180 -27.29 -0.99 -13.93
CA PHE A 180 -26.90 -1.19 -15.33
C PHE A 180 -27.07 -2.64 -15.82
N VAL A 181 -27.54 -3.54 -14.97
CA VAL A 181 -27.83 -4.93 -15.31
C VAL A 181 -29.31 -5.04 -15.67
N PRO A 182 -29.67 -5.22 -16.95
CA PRO A 182 -31.06 -5.13 -17.39
C PRO A 182 -31.86 -6.40 -17.06
N SER A 183 -33.17 -6.22 -16.82
CA SER A 183 -34.16 -7.30 -16.76
C SER A 183 -34.28 -8.02 -18.12
N GLU A 184 -34.74 -9.28 -18.13
CA GLU A 184 -34.67 -10.20 -19.28
C GLU A 184 -35.62 -9.88 -20.47
N GLU A 185 -36.08 -8.65 -20.61
CA GLU A 185 -37.06 -8.30 -21.64
C GLU A 185 -36.45 -8.21 -23.05
N LYS A 186 -37.00 -9.01 -23.97
CA LYS A 186 -36.69 -8.90 -25.40
C LYS A 186 -37.35 -7.65 -25.98
N ARG A 187 -36.53 -6.74 -26.52
CA ARG A 187 -37.01 -5.47 -27.08
C ARG A 187 -36.85 -5.40 -28.59
N VAL A 188 -37.85 -4.81 -29.26
CA VAL A 188 -37.80 -4.45 -30.68
C VAL A 188 -37.01 -3.15 -30.86
N LEU A 189 -36.09 -3.13 -31.83
CA LEU A 189 -35.28 -1.95 -32.16
C LEU A 189 -36.17 -0.85 -32.77
N LYS A 190 -36.12 0.37 -32.23
CA LYS A 190 -36.92 1.53 -32.64
C LYS A 190 -36.09 2.64 -33.32
N LYS A 191 -34.86 2.33 -33.76
CA LYS A 191 -33.88 3.27 -34.33
C LYS A 191 -33.56 4.47 -33.41
N LYS A 192 -33.52 4.25 -32.10
CA LYS A 192 -33.21 5.28 -31.09
C LYS A 192 -31.72 5.36 -30.80
N ILE A 193 -31.14 6.57 -30.85
CA ILE A 193 -29.73 6.82 -30.56
C ILE A 193 -29.58 7.65 -29.29
N LEU A 194 -28.74 7.19 -28.37
CA LEU A 194 -28.28 7.99 -27.23
C LEU A 194 -26.91 8.56 -27.53
N TYR A 195 -26.79 9.88 -27.60
CA TYR A 195 -25.50 10.56 -27.76
C TYR A 195 -25.06 11.20 -26.44
N LEU A 196 -24.08 10.58 -25.79
CA LEU A 196 -23.43 11.10 -24.59
C LEU A 196 -22.31 12.05 -24.99
N VAL A 197 -22.60 13.34 -24.93
CA VAL A 197 -21.72 14.38 -25.44
C VAL A 197 -20.53 14.54 -24.51
N ASN A 198 -19.36 14.27 -25.06
CA ASN A 198 -18.07 14.48 -24.41
C ASN A 198 -17.11 15.29 -25.30
N SER A 199 -17.62 15.87 -26.38
CA SER A 199 -16.83 16.55 -27.41
C SER A 199 -17.05 18.06 -27.41
N ARG A 200 -16.09 18.82 -27.97
CA ARG A 200 -16.18 20.29 -28.09
C ARG A 200 -17.48 20.71 -28.78
N ARG A 201 -18.08 21.82 -28.31
CA ARG A 201 -19.33 22.45 -28.80
C ARG A 201 -19.60 22.24 -30.30
N LYS A 202 -18.67 22.67 -31.16
CA LYS A 202 -18.79 22.60 -32.64
C LYS A 202 -18.90 21.17 -33.19
N LYS A 203 -18.18 20.21 -32.59
CA LYS A 203 -18.21 18.79 -33.02
C LYS A 203 -19.54 18.16 -32.64
N SER A 204 -20.07 18.48 -31.46
CA SER A 204 -21.37 18.01 -30.99
C SER A 204 -22.51 18.48 -31.89
N HIS A 205 -22.54 19.78 -32.23
CA HIS A 205 -23.51 20.36 -33.16
C HIS A 205 -23.51 19.64 -34.52
N ARG A 206 -22.32 19.55 -35.15
CA ARG A 206 -22.16 18.87 -36.45
C ARG A 206 -22.52 17.39 -36.40
N THR A 207 -22.31 16.72 -35.27
CA THR A 207 -22.67 15.30 -35.12
C THR A 207 -24.19 15.13 -35.15
N ILE A 208 -24.93 16.01 -34.46
CA ILE A 208 -26.39 15.99 -34.45
C ILE A 208 -26.94 16.28 -35.86
N GLU A 209 -26.44 17.32 -36.54
CA GLU A 209 -26.83 17.63 -37.93
C GLU A 209 -26.68 16.41 -38.85
N ARG A 210 -25.51 15.76 -38.84
CA ARG A 210 -25.22 14.61 -39.71
C ARG A 210 -26.05 13.38 -39.39
N LEU A 211 -26.44 13.18 -38.15
CA LEU A 211 -27.30 12.07 -37.75
C LEU A 211 -28.78 12.35 -38.09
N LEU A 212 -29.21 13.62 -38.09
CA LEU A 212 -30.57 14.01 -38.50
C LEU A 212 -30.83 13.80 -39.99
N GLU A 213 -29.79 13.84 -40.83
CA GLU A 213 -29.84 13.48 -42.26
C GLU A 213 -30.27 12.01 -42.48
N LEU A 214 -30.25 11.15 -41.46
CA LEU A 214 -30.65 9.76 -41.56
C LEU A 214 -32.16 9.60 -41.29
N GLU A 215 -32.87 8.84 -42.13
CA GLU A 215 -34.32 8.67 -42.03
C GLU A 215 -34.75 7.76 -40.87
N GLY A 216 -35.81 8.20 -40.16
CA GLY A 216 -36.46 7.41 -39.11
C GLY A 216 -35.65 7.25 -37.82
N ILE A 217 -34.64 8.10 -37.59
CA ILE A 217 -33.87 8.11 -36.34
C ILE A 217 -34.47 9.11 -35.35
N GLU A 218 -34.64 8.65 -34.11
CA GLU A 218 -34.88 9.46 -32.92
C GLU A 218 -33.58 9.53 -32.10
N MET A 219 -33.26 10.69 -31.55
CA MET A 219 -32.03 10.92 -30.81
C MET A 219 -32.28 11.58 -29.47
N THR A 220 -31.63 11.05 -28.43
CA THR A 220 -31.48 11.74 -27.16
C THR A 220 -30.02 12.15 -26.98
N VAL A 221 -29.80 13.43 -26.69
CA VAL A 221 -28.48 14.03 -26.51
C VAL A 221 -28.32 14.43 -25.05
N VAL A 222 -27.31 13.90 -24.38
CA VAL A 222 -27.00 14.18 -22.97
C VAL A 222 -25.70 14.98 -22.90
N VAL A 223 -25.74 16.19 -22.36
CA VAL A 223 -24.57 17.07 -22.25
C VAL A 223 -23.98 17.17 -20.84
N GLY A 224 -24.56 16.45 -19.88
CA GLY A 224 -24.07 16.47 -18.50
C GLY A 224 -24.29 17.82 -17.82
N LYS A 225 -23.27 18.31 -17.10
CA LYS A 225 -23.34 19.55 -16.30
C LYS A 225 -23.14 20.84 -17.13
N GLU A 226 -22.91 20.73 -18.43
CA GLU A 226 -22.64 21.86 -19.33
C GLU A 226 -23.93 22.58 -19.76
N GLU A 227 -24.51 23.39 -18.86
CA GLU A 227 -25.76 24.11 -19.11
C GLU A 227 -25.68 25.08 -20.29
N GLY A 228 -24.52 25.69 -20.53
CA GLY A 228 -24.31 26.51 -21.73
C GLY A 228 -24.48 25.69 -23.00
N LEU A 229 -23.82 24.53 -23.13
CA LEU A 229 -23.94 23.68 -24.31
C LEU A 229 -25.38 23.17 -24.50
N LYS A 230 -26.08 22.85 -23.40
CA LYS A 230 -27.48 22.44 -23.42
C LYS A 230 -28.37 23.50 -24.06
N ASN A 231 -28.23 24.76 -23.65
CA ASN A 231 -29.04 25.86 -24.15
C ASN A 231 -28.77 26.13 -25.63
N ASP A 232 -27.50 26.19 -26.03
CA ASP A 232 -27.12 26.35 -27.43
C ASP A 232 -27.73 25.27 -28.32
N LEU A 233 -27.58 23.99 -27.95
CA LEU A 233 -28.12 22.91 -28.78
C LEU A 233 -29.66 22.91 -28.79
N ARG A 234 -30.32 23.26 -27.68
CA ARG A 234 -31.79 23.38 -27.63
C ARG A 234 -32.30 24.48 -28.56
N GLN A 235 -31.58 25.59 -28.65
CA GLN A 235 -31.90 26.67 -29.56
C GLN A 235 -31.69 26.24 -31.02
N SER A 236 -30.51 25.68 -31.33
CA SER A 236 -30.16 25.22 -32.68
C SER A 236 -31.07 24.14 -33.24
N PHE A 237 -31.59 23.25 -32.39
CA PHE A 237 -32.43 22.11 -32.81
C PHE A 237 -33.89 22.24 -32.35
N SER A 238 -34.36 23.47 -32.14
CA SER A 238 -35.70 23.76 -31.61
C SER A 238 -36.85 23.35 -32.55
N GLU A 239 -36.60 23.30 -33.86
CA GLU A 239 -37.55 22.85 -34.88
C GLU A 239 -37.63 21.31 -34.98
N GLN A 240 -36.63 20.59 -34.46
CA GLN A 240 -36.54 19.13 -34.55
C GLN A 240 -36.94 18.41 -33.24
N LYS A 241 -37.75 19.04 -32.37
CA LYS A 241 -38.17 18.48 -31.08
C LYS A 241 -38.82 17.09 -31.14
N GLY A 242 -39.45 16.75 -32.27
CA GLY A 242 -40.03 15.41 -32.49
C GLY A 242 -39.00 14.31 -32.80
N ARG A 243 -37.74 14.69 -33.09
CA ARG A 243 -36.64 13.77 -33.45
C ARG A 243 -35.42 13.89 -32.56
N VAL A 244 -35.23 15.01 -31.86
CA VAL A 244 -34.07 15.26 -30.99
C VAL A 244 -34.53 15.77 -29.62
N GLN A 245 -34.16 15.05 -28.58
CA GLN A 245 -34.34 15.45 -27.19
C GLN A 245 -32.99 15.83 -26.57
N ILE A 246 -32.89 17.00 -25.95
CA ILE A 246 -31.64 17.48 -25.33
C ILE A 246 -31.77 17.60 -23.81
N LEU A 247 -30.95 16.82 -23.12
CA LEU A 247 -30.92 16.64 -21.67
C LEU A 247 -29.59 17.15 -21.08
N GLY A 248 -29.65 17.66 -19.85
CA GLY A 248 -28.48 18.01 -19.05
C GLY A 248 -27.96 16.79 -18.28
N TRP A 249 -27.74 16.94 -16.97
CA TRP A 249 -27.41 15.82 -16.10
C TRP A 249 -28.60 14.86 -15.92
N VAL A 250 -28.34 13.55 -15.99
CA VAL A 250 -29.36 12.50 -15.91
C VAL A 250 -29.07 11.61 -14.71
N LYS A 251 -30.06 11.46 -13.81
CA LYS A 251 -29.93 10.61 -12.61
C LYS A 251 -29.97 9.12 -12.97
N ASN A 252 -30.97 8.70 -13.75
CA ASN A 252 -31.12 7.30 -14.22
C ASN A 252 -30.52 7.12 -15.62
N LEU A 253 -29.20 7.12 -15.71
CA LEU A 253 -28.51 6.90 -16.99
C LEU A 253 -28.70 5.47 -17.50
N ALA A 254 -28.79 4.47 -16.61
CA ALA A 254 -28.97 3.08 -16.99
C ALA A 254 -30.30 2.84 -17.73
N GLY A 255 -31.41 3.35 -17.18
CA GLY A 255 -32.71 3.33 -17.84
C GLY A 255 -32.67 4.04 -19.18
N LEU A 256 -31.99 5.19 -19.25
CA LEU A 256 -31.83 5.91 -20.51
C LEU A 256 -31.03 5.09 -21.54
N ILE A 257 -29.93 4.44 -21.18
CA ILE A 257 -29.19 3.58 -22.11
C ILE A 257 -30.08 2.41 -22.58
N TRP A 258 -30.81 1.79 -21.65
CA TRP A 258 -31.74 0.71 -21.96
C TRP A 258 -32.89 1.15 -22.88
N GLU A 259 -33.24 2.44 -22.86
CA GLU A 259 -34.24 2.99 -23.76
C GLU A 259 -33.79 3.14 -25.23
N HIS A 260 -32.48 3.05 -25.51
CA HIS A 260 -31.90 3.36 -26.81
C HIS A 260 -31.22 2.16 -27.45
N ASP A 261 -31.23 2.10 -28.78
CA ASP A 261 -30.73 0.96 -29.55
C ASP A 261 -29.22 1.03 -29.85
N LEU A 262 -28.63 2.23 -29.80
CA LEU A 262 -27.21 2.47 -29.96
C LEU A 262 -26.78 3.64 -29.08
N VAL A 263 -25.61 3.54 -28.46
CA VAL A 263 -24.97 4.65 -27.74
C VAL A 263 -23.79 5.21 -28.53
N ILE A 264 -23.62 6.54 -28.52
CA ILE A 264 -22.46 7.24 -29.07
C ILE A 264 -21.78 7.97 -27.92
N THR A 265 -20.49 7.71 -27.67
CA THR A 265 -19.76 8.32 -26.54
C THR A 265 -18.24 8.29 -26.76
N LYS A 266 -17.45 8.90 -25.86
CA LYS A 266 -15.99 8.76 -25.81
C LYS A 266 -15.59 7.36 -25.29
N PRO A 267 -14.36 6.86 -25.55
CA PRO A 267 -13.85 5.59 -25.04
C PRO A 267 -13.45 5.65 -23.55
N GLY A 268 -14.37 6.04 -22.66
CA GLY A 268 -14.15 6.02 -21.21
C GLY A 268 -14.46 4.65 -20.60
N THR A 269 -13.57 4.12 -19.75
CA THR A 269 -13.65 2.77 -19.17
C THR A 269 -15.00 2.51 -18.50
N ILE A 270 -15.36 3.31 -17.50
CA ILE A 270 -16.61 3.14 -16.72
C ILE A 270 -17.83 3.20 -17.65
N SER A 271 -17.97 4.26 -18.44
CA SER A 271 -19.15 4.44 -19.30
C SER A 271 -19.30 3.34 -20.35
N VAL A 272 -18.20 2.89 -20.97
CA VAL A 272 -18.27 1.82 -21.96
C VAL A 272 -18.65 0.49 -21.30
N ARG A 273 -18.09 0.18 -20.13
CA ARG A 273 -18.44 -1.05 -19.38
C ARG A 273 -19.91 -1.04 -18.94
N GLU A 274 -20.41 0.09 -18.45
CA GLU A 274 -21.83 0.30 -18.14
C GLU A 274 -22.73 0.09 -19.36
N ILE A 275 -22.39 0.66 -20.52
CA ILE A 275 -23.15 0.48 -21.77
C ILE A 275 -23.16 -1.00 -22.19
N LEU A 276 -22.02 -1.68 -22.15
CA LEU A 276 -21.94 -3.10 -22.51
C LEU A 276 -22.72 -3.99 -21.54
N ALA A 277 -22.76 -3.66 -20.25
CA ALA A 277 -23.56 -4.37 -19.26
C ALA A 277 -25.06 -4.29 -19.52
N THR A 278 -25.54 -3.20 -20.12
CA THR A 278 -26.93 -3.08 -20.58
C THR A 278 -27.23 -3.82 -21.90
N GLY A 279 -26.21 -4.48 -22.47
CA GLY A 279 -26.32 -5.20 -23.74
C GLY A 279 -26.46 -4.29 -24.96
N ARG A 280 -26.00 -3.03 -24.86
CA ARG A 280 -26.15 -2.05 -25.94
C ARG A 280 -24.88 -1.89 -26.77
N PRO A 281 -25.02 -1.82 -28.11
CA PRO A 281 -23.88 -1.52 -28.96
C PRO A 281 -23.45 -0.07 -28.83
N VAL A 282 -22.20 0.21 -29.19
CA VAL A 282 -21.58 1.54 -28.98
C VAL A 282 -20.76 2.01 -30.17
N VAL A 283 -20.86 3.31 -30.49
CA VAL A 283 -19.92 4.01 -31.37
C VAL A 283 -19.01 4.89 -30.53
N LEU A 284 -17.70 4.60 -30.57
CA LEU A 284 -16.70 5.34 -29.81
C LEU A 284 -16.14 6.52 -30.63
N VAL A 285 -16.39 7.72 -30.13
CA VAL A 285 -15.91 8.99 -30.67
C VAL A 285 -14.46 9.19 -30.23
N GLU A 286 -13.55 9.51 -31.17
CA GLU A 286 -12.08 9.59 -30.99
C GLU A 286 -11.36 8.23 -31.05
N GLY A 287 -11.95 7.27 -31.75
CA GLY A 287 -11.44 5.91 -31.91
C GLY A 287 -10.88 5.58 -33.31
N GLY A 288 -10.67 6.54 -34.22
CA GLY A 288 -10.32 6.22 -35.61
C GLY A 288 -8.95 5.57 -35.80
N LYS A 289 -8.36 5.70 -37.00
CA LYS A 289 -7.26 4.81 -37.46
C LYS A 289 -6.15 4.63 -36.41
N GLY A 290 -5.96 3.38 -35.97
CA GLY A 290 -4.90 2.99 -35.03
C GLY A 290 -5.25 3.18 -33.56
N ALA A 291 -6.44 3.65 -33.19
CA ALA A 291 -6.84 3.77 -31.78
C ALA A 291 -7.04 2.39 -31.12
N GLU A 292 -7.38 1.37 -31.89
CA GLU A 292 -7.39 -0.03 -31.44
C GLU A 292 -5.99 -0.48 -30.98
N LYS A 293 -4.91 0.14 -31.44
CA LYS A 293 -3.56 -0.18 -30.95
C LYS A 293 -3.19 0.60 -29.69
N ARG A 294 -3.93 1.68 -29.35
CA ARG A 294 -3.54 2.66 -28.33
C ARG A 294 -4.51 2.79 -27.14
N LYS A 295 -5.78 2.39 -27.27
CA LYS A 295 -6.82 2.55 -26.23
C LYS A 295 -7.51 1.21 -25.92
N GLY A 296 -7.51 0.79 -24.65
CA GLY A 296 -8.07 -0.51 -24.22
C GLY A 296 -9.56 -0.67 -24.51
N MET A 297 -10.38 0.34 -24.23
CA MET A 297 -11.81 0.29 -24.55
C MET A 297 -12.11 0.20 -26.06
N CYS A 298 -11.28 0.84 -26.90
CA CYS A 298 -11.39 0.68 -28.35
C CYS A 298 -11.10 -0.76 -28.78
N ARG A 299 -10.07 -1.41 -28.19
CA ARG A 299 -9.78 -2.82 -28.43
C ARG A 299 -10.93 -3.72 -28.01
N LEU A 300 -11.47 -3.50 -26.82
CA LEU A 300 -12.58 -4.28 -26.29
C LEU A 300 -13.76 -4.28 -27.26
N VAL A 301 -14.23 -3.09 -27.66
CA VAL A 301 -15.38 -2.94 -28.56
C VAL A 301 -15.15 -3.61 -29.92
N VAL A 302 -13.94 -3.47 -30.49
CA VAL A 302 -13.59 -4.11 -31.77
C VAL A 302 -13.46 -5.62 -31.64
N ARG A 303 -12.81 -6.11 -30.57
CA ARG A 303 -12.60 -7.54 -30.28
C ARG A 303 -13.92 -8.27 -30.06
N VAL A 304 -14.82 -7.69 -29.26
CA VAL A 304 -16.18 -8.22 -29.06
C VAL A 304 -17.00 -8.04 -30.34
N GLY A 305 -16.72 -6.98 -31.12
CA GLY A 305 -17.42 -6.65 -32.36
C GLY A 305 -18.84 -6.16 -32.12
N CYS A 306 -19.05 -5.42 -31.02
CA CYS A 306 -20.33 -4.89 -30.56
C CYS A 306 -20.51 -3.40 -30.88
N GLY A 307 -19.77 -2.89 -31.87
CA GLY A 307 -19.74 -1.45 -32.12
C GLY A 307 -18.77 -1.05 -33.21
N ALA A 308 -18.55 0.26 -33.33
CA ALA A 308 -17.58 0.84 -34.25
C ALA A 308 -16.81 2.00 -33.62
N LEU A 309 -15.69 2.33 -34.25
CA LEU A 309 -14.89 3.49 -33.91
C LEU A 309 -15.08 4.58 -34.96
N ALA A 310 -15.10 5.85 -34.54
CA ALA A 310 -15.24 6.99 -35.45
C ALA A 310 -14.55 8.26 -34.91
N ASP A 311 -14.00 9.09 -35.79
CA ASP A 311 -13.29 10.32 -35.40
C ASP A 311 -14.02 11.62 -35.77
N SER A 312 -14.88 11.59 -36.79
CA SER A 312 -15.56 12.78 -37.32
C SER A 312 -17.08 12.63 -37.33
N PRO A 313 -17.84 13.75 -37.28
CA PRO A 313 -19.30 13.73 -37.46
C PRO A 313 -19.77 12.95 -38.70
N LYS A 314 -19.05 13.08 -39.82
CA LYS A 314 -19.33 12.38 -41.07
C LYS A 314 -19.12 10.87 -40.92
N GLU A 315 -18.04 10.47 -40.27
CA GLU A 315 -17.76 9.05 -40.02
C GLU A 315 -18.78 8.45 -39.06
N ILE A 316 -19.13 9.15 -37.97
CA ILE A 316 -20.16 8.70 -37.03
C ILE A 316 -21.47 8.40 -37.77
N ALA A 317 -21.97 9.35 -38.56
CA ALA A 317 -23.19 9.16 -39.35
C ALA A 317 -23.06 8.02 -40.37
N ALA A 318 -21.90 7.85 -41.01
CA ALA A 318 -21.66 6.73 -41.92
C ALA A 318 -21.68 5.37 -41.20
N ARG A 319 -21.08 5.27 -40.00
CA ARG A 319 -21.11 4.03 -39.19
C ARG A 319 -22.53 3.68 -38.75
N VAL A 320 -23.28 4.68 -38.30
CA VAL A 320 -24.70 4.52 -37.93
C VAL A 320 -25.51 4.06 -39.15
N ARG A 321 -25.39 4.75 -40.29
CA ARG A 321 -26.08 4.35 -41.53
C ARG A 321 -25.78 2.91 -41.92
N ALA A 322 -24.50 2.52 -41.94
CA ALA A 322 -24.08 1.17 -42.29
C ALA A 322 -24.63 0.11 -41.32
N ALA A 323 -24.61 0.39 -40.01
CA ALA A 323 -25.17 -0.52 -39.01
C ALA A 323 -26.68 -0.73 -39.19
N TRP A 324 -27.42 0.31 -39.59
CA TRP A 324 -28.88 0.23 -39.83
C TRP A 324 -29.26 -0.42 -41.16
N GLN A 325 -28.47 -0.20 -42.22
CA GLN A 325 -28.72 -0.76 -43.55
C GLN A 325 -28.33 -2.25 -43.67
N GLY A 326 -27.56 -2.78 -42.70
CA GLY A 326 -27.27 -4.21 -42.63
C GLY A 326 -26.32 -4.74 -43.70
N GLY A 327 -25.62 -3.88 -44.44
CA GLY A 327 -24.65 -4.24 -45.49
C GLY A 327 -23.33 -4.87 -44.98
N GLY A 328 -23.38 -5.58 -43.84
CA GLY A 328 -22.27 -6.19 -43.12
C GLY A 328 -22.72 -6.75 -41.75
N VAL A 329 -21.90 -6.59 -40.71
CA VAL A 329 -22.28 -6.83 -39.31
C VAL A 329 -23.24 -5.71 -38.85
N GLY A 330 -24.53 -5.84 -39.12
CA GLY A 330 -25.55 -4.83 -38.81
C GLY A 330 -25.84 -4.66 -37.31
N LEU A 331 -26.66 -3.67 -36.96
CA LEU A 331 -27.02 -3.31 -35.58
C LEU A 331 -27.56 -4.50 -34.77
N ARG A 332 -28.30 -5.41 -35.41
CA ARG A 332 -28.78 -6.65 -34.79
C ARG A 332 -27.64 -7.54 -34.29
N GLU A 333 -26.58 -7.66 -35.09
CA GLU A 333 -25.43 -8.48 -34.73
C GLU A 333 -24.56 -7.82 -33.65
N TRP A 334 -24.37 -6.49 -33.72
CA TRP A 334 -23.73 -5.76 -32.63
C TRP A 334 -24.49 -5.90 -31.31
N THR A 335 -25.82 -5.81 -31.37
CA THR A 335 -26.69 -5.98 -30.20
C THR A 335 -26.57 -7.40 -29.64
N ARG A 336 -26.63 -8.43 -30.49
CA ARG A 336 -26.45 -9.83 -30.07
C ARG A 336 -25.11 -10.06 -29.35
N ARG A 337 -24.03 -9.46 -29.87
CA ARG A 337 -22.69 -9.55 -29.27
C ARG A 337 -22.59 -8.78 -27.96
N ALA A 338 -23.15 -7.57 -27.89
CA ALA A 338 -23.24 -6.79 -26.66
C ALA A 338 -24.04 -7.52 -25.58
N GLN A 339 -25.18 -8.14 -25.93
CA GLN A 339 -25.98 -8.95 -25.00
C GLN A 339 -25.24 -10.18 -24.49
N ARG A 340 -24.43 -10.82 -25.33
CA ARG A 340 -23.55 -11.92 -24.88
C ARG A 340 -22.54 -11.44 -23.86
N GLU A 341 -21.95 -10.27 -24.07
CA GLU A 341 -21.02 -9.66 -23.12
C GLU A 341 -21.72 -9.23 -21.82
N ALA A 342 -22.92 -8.65 -21.91
CA ALA A 342 -23.79 -8.35 -20.77
C ALA A 342 -24.06 -9.59 -19.91
N GLY A 343 -24.33 -10.73 -20.54
CA GLY A 343 -24.54 -12.00 -19.84
C GLY A 343 -23.34 -12.46 -19.02
N ARG A 344 -22.11 -12.12 -19.43
CA ARG A 344 -20.87 -12.46 -18.70
C ARG A 344 -20.65 -11.59 -17.48
N VAL A 345 -21.00 -10.31 -17.56
CA VAL A 345 -20.84 -9.35 -16.44
C VAL A 345 -22.06 -9.31 -15.51
N ARG A 346 -23.16 -9.98 -15.87
CA ARG A 346 -24.37 -10.07 -15.05
C ARG A 346 -24.07 -10.68 -13.68
N GLY A 347 -24.42 -9.94 -12.64
CA GLY A 347 -24.22 -10.34 -11.25
C GLY A 347 -22.75 -10.35 -10.82
N SER A 348 -21.84 -9.73 -11.59
CA SER A 348 -20.40 -9.77 -11.32
C SER A 348 -20.06 -9.14 -9.96
N SER A 349 -20.62 -7.96 -9.67
CA SER A 349 -20.39 -7.25 -8.41
C SER A 349 -20.94 -8.01 -7.20
N GLU A 350 -22.15 -8.56 -7.32
CA GLU A 350 -22.83 -9.35 -6.29
C GLU A 350 -22.07 -10.65 -6.03
N LYS A 351 -21.66 -11.38 -7.08
CA LYS A 351 -20.85 -12.59 -6.93
C LYS A 351 -19.50 -12.28 -6.27
N LEU A 352 -18.85 -11.18 -6.63
CA LEU A 352 -17.58 -10.78 -6.01
C LEU A 352 -17.79 -10.42 -4.53
N ALA A 353 -18.83 -9.64 -4.21
CA ALA A 353 -19.20 -9.29 -2.84
C ALA A 353 -19.45 -10.56 -1.99
N GLN A 354 -20.27 -11.49 -2.48
CA GLN A 354 -20.55 -12.76 -1.82
C GLN A 354 -19.28 -13.60 -1.60
N ARG A 355 -18.35 -13.63 -2.56
CA ARG A 355 -17.07 -14.31 -2.39
C ARG A 355 -16.22 -13.65 -1.32
N ILE A 356 -16.17 -12.31 -1.28
CA ILE A 356 -15.46 -11.56 -0.25
C ILE A 356 -16.08 -11.80 1.14
N LEU A 357 -17.41 -11.80 1.26
CA LEU A 357 -18.11 -12.07 2.53
C LEU A 357 -17.82 -13.47 3.05
N LYS A 358 -17.92 -14.48 2.16
CA LYS A 358 -17.56 -15.85 2.51
C LYS A 358 -16.10 -15.94 2.97
N MET A 359 -15.19 -15.27 2.26
CA MET A 359 -13.78 -15.20 2.61
C MET A 359 -13.56 -14.54 3.99
N ALA A 360 -14.32 -13.50 4.34
CA ALA A 360 -14.26 -12.85 5.65
C ALA A 360 -14.83 -13.72 6.79
N GLN A 361 -15.85 -14.54 6.50
CA GLN A 361 -16.42 -15.52 7.44
C GLN A 361 -15.46 -16.70 7.66
N ASP A 362 -14.91 -17.24 6.57
CA ASP A 362 -13.96 -18.37 6.55
C ASP A 362 -12.57 -17.96 7.05
N ALA A 363 -12.29 -16.65 7.11
CA ALA A 363 -11.12 -16.15 7.79
C ALA A 363 -11.22 -16.54 9.27
N ASN A 364 -10.58 -17.67 9.59
CA ASN A 364 -10.11 -17.95 10.93
C ASN A 364 -9.42 -16.67 11.36
N SER A 365 -10.03 -15.96 12.31
CA SER A 365 -9.28 -14.98 13.09
C SER A 365 -8.08 -15.76 13.56
N VAL A 366 -6.92 -15.58 12.92
CA VAL A 366 -5.68 -16.20 13.38
C VAL A 366 -5.71 -15.94 14.85
N GLU A 367 -5.79 -17.02 15.63
CA GLU A 367 -5.96 -16.97 17.07
C GLU A 367 -5.11 -15.81 17.53
N ARG A 368 -5.78 -14.79 18.10
CA ARG A 368 -5.10 -13.70 18.81
C ARG A 368 -4.09 -14.43 19.66
N ILE A 369 -2.80 -14.35 19.27
CA ILE A 369 -1.79 -15.30 19.74
C ILE A 369 -2.04 -15.53 21.22
N PRO A 370 -2.37 -16.78 21.61
CA PRO A 370 -3.01 -17.06 22.89
C PRO A 370 -2.23 -16.32 23.95
N GLU A 371 -2.94 -15.53 24.76
CA GLU A 371 -2.40 -14.78 25.88
C GLU A 371 -1.37 -15.65 26.58
N LEU A 372 -0.10 -15.42 26.23
CA LEU A 372 0.97 -16.29 26.64
C LEU A 372 1.19 -15.93 28.08
N ARG A 373 0.79 -16.87 28.94
CA ARG A 373 0.78 -16.80 30.40
C ARG A 373 1.84 -15.82 30.89
N LEU A 374 1.35 -14.69 31.42
CA LEU A 374 2.14 -13.75 32.19
C LEU A 374 2.95 -14.55 33.21
N VAL A 375 4.27 -14.62 33.02
CA VAL A 375 5.14 -14.93 34.13
C VAL A 375 5.01 -13.73 35.07
N PRO A 376 4.57 -13.90 36.32
CA PRO A 376 4.41 -12.78 37.23
C PRO A 376 5.80 -12.27 37.60
N ASN A 377 6.27 -11.20 36.94
CA ASN A 377 7.39 -10.42 37.45
C ASN A 377 6.84 -9.32 38.37
N SER A 378 7.23 -9.43 39.63
CA SER A 378 6.81 -8.61 40.76
C SER A 378 6.94 -7.10 40.49
N PRO A 379 5.88 -6.30 40.71
CA PRO A 379 6.02 -4.87 40.87
C PRO A 379 6.51 -4.59 42.29
N THR A 380 7.82 -4.47 42.46
CA THR A 380 8.42 -3.91 43.67
C THR A 380 9.63 -3.10 43.25
N GLY A 381 9.91 -1.95 43.88
CA GLY A 381 11.14 -1.16 43.69
C GLY A 381 12.40 -1.89 44.15
N ARG A 382 12.60 -3.12 43.66
CA ARG A 382 13.73 -4.01 43.90
C ARG A 382 14.51 -4.09 42.59
N GLN A 383 15.83 -4.06 42.70
CA GLN A 383 16.74 -4.27 41.57
C GLN A 383 16.57 -5.68 41.00
N GLY A 384 16.72 -5.80 39.69
CA GLY A 384 16.73 -7.07 38.97
C GLY A 384 17.57 -6.98 37.71
N LEU A 385 17.85 -8.13 37.10
CA LEU A 385 18.55 -8.20 35.82
C LEU A 385 17.54 -7.94 34.69
N LEU A 386 17.74 -6.85 33.95
CA LEU A 386 16.86 -6.40 32.87
C LEU A 386 17.51 -6.65 31.52
N MET A 387 16.76 -7.23 30.58
CA MET A 387 17.21 -7.40 29.19
C MET A 387 16.72 -6.24 28.32
N VAL A 388 17.66 -5.54 27.67
CA VAL A 388 17.42 -4.27 26.99
C VAL A 388 18.01 -4.24 25.58
N ASP A 389 17.29 -3.62 24.65
CA ASP A 389 17.78 -3.28 23.30
C ASP A 389 17.42 -1.84 22.92
N LEU A 390 18.41 -0.96 22.80
CA LEU A 390 18.20 0.48 22.63
C LEU A 390 18.40 0.98 21.19
N HIS A 391 18.56 0.06 20.24
CA HIS A 391 18.83 0.39 18.85
C HIS A 391 17.97 -0.45 17.92
N THR A 392 16.78 0.07 17.59
CA THR A 392 15.80 -0.62 16.74
C THR A 392 15.08 0.35 15.81
N HIS A 393 14.79 -0.12 14.60
CA HIS A 393 14.18 0.66 13.53
C HIS A 393 12.82 0.07 13.14
N SER A 394 11.86 0.94 12.84
CA SER A 394 10.52 0.59 12.40
C SER A 394 10.30 1.00 10.94
N ILE A 395 9.08 0.86 10.43
CA ILE A 395 8.74 1.35 9.07
C ILE A 395 8.73 2.88 8.95
N PHE A 396 8.95 3.61 10.05
CA PHE A 396 9.08 5.06 10.00
C PHE A 396 10.40 5.48 9.34
N SER A 397 11.45 4.66 9.45
CA SER A 397 12.67 4.71 8.63
C SER A 397 12.79 3.47 7.73
N ASP A 398 13.81 2.65 7.93
CA ASP A 398 14.25 1.54 7.09
C ASP A 398 14.06 0.15 7.73
N GLY A 399 13.37 0.11 8.88
CA GLY A 399 12.89 -1.10 9.49
C GLY A 399 11.80 -1.80 8.68
N ARG A 400 11.64 -3.10 8.90
CA ARG A 400 10.62 -3.93 8.23
C ARG A 400 9.34 -4.12 9.04
N LEU A 401 9.45 -4.00 10.36
CA LEU A 401 8.32 -4.14 11.26
C LEU A 401 7.74 -2.76 11.54
N THR A 402 6.43 -2.68 11.64
CA THR A 402 5.78 -1.49 12.18
C THR A 402 6.13 -1.32 13.64
N LEU A 403 5.89 -0.11 14.17
CA LEU A 403 6.11 0.15 15.58
C LEU A 403 5.37 -0.85 16.47
N ARG A 404 4.10 -1.15 16.16
CA ARG A 404 3.28 -2.06 16.96
C ARG A 404 3.73 -3.51 16.87
N GLU A 405 4.09 -3.99 15.68
CA GLU A 405 4.67 -5.33 15.51
C GLU A 405 6.01 -5.44 16.21
N LEU A 406 6.85 -4.41 16.12
CA LEU A 406 8.16 -4.36 16.77
C LEU A 406 8.00 -4.49 18.29
N VAL A 407 7.09 -3.71 18.89
CA VAL A 407 6.73 -3.82 20.31
C VAL A 407 6.18 -5.20 20.67
N ASP A 408 5.31 -5.78 19.85
CA ASP A 408 4.80 -7.13 20.07
C ASP A 408 5.90 -8.20 19.93
N PHE A 409 6.84 -8.01 19.00
CA PHE A 409 7.92 -8.93 18.68
C PHE A 409 8.93 -9.03 19.83
N TYR A 410 9.30 -7.90 20.43
CA TYR A 410 10.14 -7.82 21.61
C TYR A 410 9.38 -8.21 22.89
N GLY A 411 8.16 -7.69 23.09
CA GLY A 411 7.38 -7.93 24.29
C GLY A 411 7.05 -9.41 24.53
N ARG A 412 6.73 -10.17 23.47
CA ARG A 412 6.48 -11.63 23.56
C ARG A 412 7.71 -12.44 23.97
N ARG A 413 8.91 -11.86 23.85
CA ARG A 413 10.19 -12.50 24.16
C ARG A 413 10.75 -12.10 25.51
N GLY A 414 9.97 -11.37 26.31
CA GLY A 414 10.33 -11.01 27.68
C GLY A 414 11.39 -9.93 27.78
N PHE A 415 11.55 -9.08 26.76
CA PHE A 415 12.39 -7.89 26.89
C PHE A 415 11.81 -6.94 27.94
N ASP A 416 12.68 -6.39 28.78
CA ASP A 416 12.28 -5.51 29.87
C ASP A 416 12.18 -4.05 29.42
N ALA A 417 13.06 -3.65 28.52
CA ALA A 417 13.02 -2.34 27.89
C ALA A 417 13.53 -2.37 26.45
N MET A 418 13.02 -1.48 25.61
CA MET A 418 13.56 -1.23 24.28
C MET A 418 13.47 0.25 23.90
N ALA A 419 14.28 0.68 22.93
CA ALA A 419 14.11 1.98 22.29
C ALA A 419 13.88 1.82 20.79
N VAL A 420 13.01 2.66 20.23
CA VAL A 420 12.81 2.79 18.78
C VAL A 420 13.47 4.08 18.35
N THR A 421 14.44 3.97 17.45
CA THR A 421 15.40 5.01 17.08
C THR A 421 15.44 5.15 15.57
N ASP A 422 14.28 5.33 14.92
CA ASP A 422 14.20 5.50 13.46
C ASP A 422 15.10 6.66 12.97
N HIS A 423 15.74 6.46 11.82
CA HIS A 423 16.70 7.41 11.24
C HIS A 423 16.08 8.77 10.91
N LEU A 424 16.72 9.85 11.34
CA LEU A 424 16.40 11.24 11.01
C LEU A 424 17.61 11.95 10.40
N VAL A 425 17.40 12.63 9.26
CA VAL A 425 18.50 13.23 8.48
C VAL A 425 18.38 14.74 8.33
N ASP A 426 19.52 15.44 8.34
CA ASP A 426 19.64 16.86 8.04
C ASP A 426 19.33 17.18 6.57
N ARG A 427 18.24 17.91 6.32
CA ARG A 427 17.82 18.38 4.98
C ARG A 427 18.79 19.38 4.33
N ARG A 428 19.70 20.01 5.08
CA ARG A 428 20.65 20.99 4.52
C ARG A 428 21.77 20.32 3.72
N ARG A 429 22.16 19.10 4.10
CA ARG A 429 23.24 18.33 3.44
C ARG A 429 22.75 17.68 2.16
N LEU A 430 23.61 17.65 1.13
CA LEU A 430 23.27 17.08 -0.19
C LEU A 430 22.88 15.60 -0.09
N LEU A 431 23.63 14.81 0.69
CA LEU A 431 23.33 13.40 0.96
C LEU A 431 22.04 13.25 1.78
N GLY A 432 21.76 14.18 2.69
CA GLY A 432 20.53 14.17 3.47
C GLY A 432 19.29 14.51 2.67
N ARG A 433 19.39 15.40 1.68
CA ARG A 433 18.33 15.61 0.68
C ARG A 433 18.09 14.33 -0.11
N LEU A 434 19.15 13.69 -0.61
CA LEU A 434 19.05 12.45 -1.39
C LEU A 434 18.50 11.26 -0.57
N ALA A 435 18.88 11.14 0.71
CA ALA A 435 18.39 10.09 1.61
C ALA A 435 16.93 10.32 2.01
N ASN A 436 16.50 11.56 2.27
CA ASN A 436 15.10 11.90 2.48
C ASN A 436 14.21 11.44 1.30
N MET A 437 14.73 11.57 0.09
CA MET A 437 14.06 11.14 -1.14
C MET A 437 13.94 9.61 -1.25
N THR A 438 14.43 8.80 -0.30
CA THR A 438 14.27 7.34 -0.32
C THR A 438 13.19 6.83 0.64
N GLY A 439 12.51 7.68 1.41
CA GLY A 439 11.49 7.24 2.38
C GLY A 439 11.97 6.20 3.40
N LEU A 440 13.30 5.98 3.49
CA LEU A 440 13.98 5.12 4.45
C LEU A 440 14.45 5.89 5.68
N VAL A 441 14.08 7.16 5.78
CA VAL A 441 14.41 8.05 6.88
C VAL A 441 13.21 8.93 7.19
N LEU A 442 13.02 9.26 8.46
CA LEU A 442 12.05 10.23 8.93
C LEU A 442 12.36 11.62 8.39
N THR A 443 11.29 12.38 8.17
CA THR A 443 11.38 13.79 7.83
C THR A 443 10.82 14.66 8.95
N LEU A 444 11.16 15.95 8.97
CA LEU A 444 10.61 16.89 9.97
C LEU A 444 9.07 16.91 10.01
N GLU A 445 8.42 16.62 8.88
CA GLU A 445 6.95 16.58 8.77
C GLU A 445 6.35 15.30 9.39
N ASP A 446 7.11 14.21 9.45
CA ASP A 446 6.67 12.93 10.05
C ASP A 446 6.77 12.92 11.57
N LEU A 447 7.63 13.78 12.15
CA LEU A 447 7.97 13.76 13.58
C LEU A 447 6.73 13.86 14.50
N PRO A 448 5.73 14.74 14.25
CA PRO A 448 4.55 14.80 15.11
C PRO A 448 3.75 13.49 15.15
N GLU A 449 3.64 12.79 14.02
CA GLU A 449 2.95 11.50 13.94
C GLU A 449 3.77 10.38 14.58
N TYR A 450 5.08 10.35 14.30
CA TYR A 450 6.02 9.38 14.88
C TYR A 450 6.02 9.42 16.42
N PHE A 451 6.16 10.60 17.02
CA PHE A 451 6.13 10.75 18.48
C PHE A 451 4.76 10.43 19.09
N ARG A 452 3.67 10.71 18.37
CA ARG A 452 2.32 10.30 18.81
C ARG A 452 2.19 8.78 18.85
N ALA A 453 2.60 8.10 17.77
CA ALA A 453 2.58 6.65 17.68
C ALA A 453 3.44 5.99 18.77
N LEU A 454 4.63 6.54 19.05
CA LEU A 454 5.51 6.09 20.14
C LEU A 454 4.86 6.26 21.52
N ALA A 455 4.18 7.39 21.76
CA ALA A 455 3.51 7.63 23.04
C ALA A 455 2.38 6.62 23.29
N GLU A 456 1.58 6.30 22.27
CA GLU A 456 0.52 5.31 22.33
C GLU A 456 1.07 3.90 22.56
N GLU A 457 2.07 3.49 21.78
CA GLU A 457 2.67 2.18 21.89
C GLU A 457 3.46 2.00 23.18
N ARG A 458 4.00 3.07 23.77
CA ARG A 458 4.64 3.03 25.08
C ARG A 458 3.67 2.59 26.18
N ASN A 459 2.48 3.19 26.20
CA ASN A 459 1.46 2.82 27.16
C ASN A 459 1.00 1.36 26.97
N ARG A 460 0.91 0.93 25.71
CA ARG A 460 0.54 -0.45 25.36
C ARG A 460 1.61 -1.46 25.73
N ALA A 461 2.88 -1.18 25.45
CA ALA A 461 4.02 -2.02 25.79
C ALA A 461 4.06 -2.31 27.30
N TRP A 462 3.85 -1.27 28.11
CA TRP A 462 3.76 -1.41 29.56
C TRP A 462 2.55 -2.22 29.99
N THR A 463 1.37 -1.90 29.46
CA THR A 463 0.12 -2.57 29.86
C THR A 463 0.11 -4.05 29.50
N LYS A 464 0.58 -4.39 28.29
CA LYS A 464 0.50 -5.74 27.73
C LYS A 464 1.69 -6.63 28.13
N TYR A 465 2.90 -6.08 28.16
CA TYR A 465 4.13 -6.85 28.35
C TYR A 465 4.92 -6.44 29.58
N ARG A 466 4.49 -5.38 30.29
CA ARG A 466 5.31 -4.72 31.31
C ARG A 466 6.69 -4.32 30.77
N MET A 467 6.78 -4.01 29.47
CA MET A 467 8.02 -3.60 28.81
C MET A 467 8.06 -2.07 28.73
N ILE A 468 9.21 -1.48 29.07
CA ILE A 468 9.44 -0.05 28.91
C ILE A 468 9.80 0.23 27.45
N LEU A 469 9.09 1.15 26.80
CA LEU A 469 9.43 1.63 25.46
C LEU A 469 9.95 3.07 25.56
N PHE A 470 11.20 3.27 25.18
CA PHE A 470 11.81 4.58 25.09
C PHE A 470 11.60 5.17 23.68
N PRO A 471 10.96 6.34 23.55
CA PRO A 471 10.95 7.10 22.31
C PRO A 471 12.36 7.56 21.98
N GLY A 472 12.80 7.41 20.73
CA GLY A 472 14.13 7.83 20.32
C GLY A 472 14.23 8.21 18.84
N LEU A 473 15.39 8.74 18.48
CA LEU A 473 15.76 9.11 17.12
C LEU A 473 17.23 8.73 16.88
N GLU A 474 17.54 8.27 15.68
CA GLU A 474 18.92 8.11 15.22
C GLU A 474 19.30 9.26 14.28
N PHE A 475 20.20 10.12 14.74
CA PHE A 475 20.66 11.28 13.99
C PHE A 475 21.81 10.89 13.06
N ASN A 476 21.56 11.01 11.76
CA ASN A 476 22.56 10.70 10.74
C ASN A 476 23.41 11.94 10.42
N HIS A 477 24.70 11.86 10.73
CA HIS A 477 25.69 12.83 10.30
C HIS A 477 26.43 12.30 9.08
N ASP A 478 25.92 12.56 7.88
CA ASP A 478 26.50 12.01 6.64
C ASP A 478 27.64 12.87 6.09
N GLY A 479 28.86 12.34 6.13
CA GLY A 479 30.02 12.86 5.43
C GLY A 479 30.31 12.13 4.11
N LEU A 480 31.19 12.69 3.29
CA LEU A 480 31.62 12.05 2.04
C LEU A 480 32.50 10.81 2.27
N THR A 481 33.07 10.65 3.48
CA THR A 481 33.96 9.54 3.87
C THR A 481 33.49 8.93 5.18
N ALA A 482 33.90 7.69 5.47
CA ALA A 482 33.64 7.03 6.74
C ALA A 482 34.10 7.86 7.97
N LYS A 483 35.23 8.56 7.84
CA LYS A 483 35.76 9.45 8.90
C LYS A 483 34.92 10.71 9.10
N GLY A 484 34.08 11.05 8.12
CA GLY A 484 33.13 12.16 8.17
C GLY A 484 31.71 11.73 8.52
N SER A 485 31.45 10.44 8.73
CA SER A 485 30.11 9.91 9.01
C SER A 485 29.95 9.44 10.45
N ALA A 486 28.79 9.72 11.05
CA ALA A 486 28.44 9.28 12.41
C ALA A 486 26.95 9.04 12.54
N HIS A 487 26.57 8.03 13.32
CA HIS A 487 25.22 7.85 13.82
C HIS A 487 25.21 8.08 15.34
N LEU A 488 24.22 8.81 15.82
CA LEU A 488 24.04 9.15 17.23
C LEU A 488 22.59 8.84 17.61
N LEU A 489 22.39 8.00 18.62
CA LEU A 489 21.05 7.77 19.17
C LEU A 489 20.76 8.80 20.26
N GLY A 490 19.58 9.41 20.16
CA GLY A 490 18.92 10.08 21.28
C GLY A 490 17.79 9.19 21.79
N VAL A 491 17.87 8.74 23.04
CA VAL A 491 16.90 7.83 23.67
C VAL A 491 16.17 8.51 24.82
N ASP A 492 14.89 8.17 24.98
CA ASP A 492 13.95 8.76 25.95
C ASP A 492 13.63 10.23 25.67
N LEU A 493 13.36 10.53 24.39
CA LEU A 493 13.01 11.87 23.93
C LEU A 493 11.54 12.17 24.20
N ARG A 494 11.26 13.38 24.70
CA ARG A 494 9.90 13.88 24.94
C ARG A 494 9.39 14.69 23.76
N GLU A 495 10.30 15.38 23.08
CA GLU A 495 10.00 16.25 21.95
C GLU A 495 11.04 16.04 20.84
N PRO A 496 10.66 16.28 19.56
CA PRO A 496 11.59 16.15 18.46
C PRO A 496 12.75 17.16 18.54
N ILE A 497 13.93 16.77 18.02
CA ILE A 497 15.13 17.61 17.95
C ILE A 497 15.43 17.90 16.48
N ASP A 498 15.81 19.15 16.16
CA ASP A 498 16.18 19.54 14.79
C ASP A 498 17.48 18.83 14.36
N PRO A 499 17.44 17.99 13.30
CA PRO A 499 18.62 17.26 12.84
C PRO A 499 19.66 18.16 12.16
N ALA A 500 19.33 19.43 11.85
CA ALA A 500 20.26 20.39 11.26
C ALA A 500 21.26 20.98 12.26
N LEU A 501 21.08 20.70 13.56
CA LEU A 501 22.01 21.07 14.62
C LEU A 501 23.32 20.28 14.53
N SER A 502 24.39 20.81 15.10
CA SER A 502 25.62 20.04 15.26
C SER A 502 25.42 18.87 16.22
N LEU A 503 26.21 17.79 16.07
CA LEU A 503 26.12 16.63 16.97
C LEU A 503 26.29 17.01 18.45
N LYS A 504 27.06 18.06 18.77
CA LYS A 504 27.21 18.55 20.14
C LYS A 504 25.94 19.21 20.66
N GLU A 505 25.29 20.04 19.83
CA GLU A 505 24.01 20.66 20.17
C GLU A 505 22.90 19.62 20.30
N ILE A 506 22.88 18.60 19.43
CA ILE A 506 21.99 17.45 19.55
C ILE A 506 22.22 16.74 20.88
N CYS A 507 23.46 16.39 21.23
CA CYS A 507 23.78 15.78 22.53
C CYS A 507 23.30 16.65 23.71
N HIS A 508 23.44 17.97 23.60
CA HIS A 508 22.97 18.90 24.63
C HIS A 508 21.44 18.88 24.75
N GLN A 509 20.70 18.93 23.64
CA GLN A 509 19.24 18.88 23.66
C GLN A 509 18.70 17.54 24.19
N VAL A 510 19.31 16.41 23.81
CA VAL A 510 18.96 15.10 24.36
C VAL A 510 19.11 15.11 25.88
N ARG A 511 20.22 15.62 26.41
CA ARG A 511 20.45 15.75 27.86
C ARG A 511 19.48 16.69 28.55
N GLN A 512 19.13 17.83 27.92
CA GLN A 512 18.13 18.77 28.46
C GLN A 512 16.76 18.10 28.64
N GLN A 513 16.40 17.16 27.77
CA GLN A 513 15.18 16.36 27.90
C GLN A 513 15.29 15.23 28.94
N GLY A 514 16.48 15.01 29.52
CA GLY A 514 16.78 13.91 30.45
C GLY A 514 17.10 12.58 29.77
N GLY A 515 17.29 12.57 28.45
CA GLY A 515 17.55 11.38 27.64
C GLY A 515 18.98 10.86 27.71
N LEU A 516 19.26 9.83 26.92
CA LEU A 516 20.59 9.26 26.73
C LEU A 516 21.13 9.55 25.33
N THR A 517 22.42 9.82 25.29
CA THR A 517 23.21 9.98 24.06
C THR A 517 24.08 8.74 23.86
N ILE A 518 23.88 8.02 22.76
CA ILE A 518 24.61 6.78 22.48
C ILE A 518 25.30 6.89 21.13
N ALA A 519 26.61 6.60 21.09
CA ALA A 519 27.33 6.45 19.83
C ALA A 519 27.01 5.08 19.21
N ALA A 520 26.23 5.09 18.11
CA ALA A 520 25.81 3.88 17.40
C ALA A 520 26.93 3.36 16.51
N HIS A 521 27.20 2.04 16.61
CA HIS A 521 28.22 1.28 15.89
C HIS A 521 29.42 2.12 15.36
N PRO A 522 30.17 2.82 16.23
CA PRO A 522 31.07 3.90 15.81
C PRO A 522 32.40 3.40 15.22
N HIS A 523 32.49 2.12 14.88
CA HIS A 523 33.70 1.43 14.44
C HIS A 523 33.42 0.54 13.24
N HIS A 524 34.49 0.06 12.57
CA HIS A 524 34.40 -0.81 11.41
C HIS A 524 33.48 -2.02 11.65
N MET A 525 32.48 -2.16 10.78
CA MET A 525 31.55 -3.29 10.79
C MET A 525 31.98 -4.36 9.79
N SER A 526 31.97 -5.62 10.19
CA SER A 526 32.30 -6.75 9.30
C SER A 526 31.14 -7.04 8.33
N SER A 527 29.92 -6.65 8.70
CA SER A 527 28.71 -6.86 7.92
C SER A 527 28.42 -5.72 6.91
N ALA A 528 28.39 -6.07 5.62
CA ALA A 528 28.49 -5.18 4.45
C ALA A 528 27.26 -4.31 4.09
N TRP A 529 26.57 -3.68 5.04
CA TRP A 529 25.32 -2.93 4.75
C TRP A 529 25.31 -1.45 5.19
N GLY A 530 26.47 -0.83 5.45
CA GLY A 530 26.58 0.60 5.71
C GLY A 530 28.01 1.12 5.50
N LYS A 531 28.17 2.45 5.34
CA LYS A 531 29.50 3.07 5.41
C LYS A 531 29.92 3.11 6.87
N ASP A 532 31.15 2.72 7.19
CA ASP A 532 31.68 2.84 8.55
C ASP A 532 31.50 4.27 9.10
N THR A 533 31.05 4.40 10.34
CA THR A 533 30.74 5.68 10.99
C THR A 533 31.82 6.08 11.99
N LEU A 534 33.01 6.40 11.47
CA LEU A 534 34.21 6.60 12.30
C LEU A 534 34.32 8.02 12.89
N TYR A 535 33.43 8.95 12.57
CA TYR A 535 33.57 10.35 12.99
C TYR A 535 33.60 10.51 14.51
N LEU A 536 32.65 9.87 15.22
CA LEU A 536 32.60 9.92 16.69
C LEU A 536 33.82 9.23 17.30
N TRP A 537 34.22 8.08 16.77
CA TRP A 537 35.37 7.33 17.27
C TRP A 537 36.71 8.05 17.08
N ASN A 538 36.93 8.65 15.92
CA ASN A 538 38.13 9.44 15.64
C ASN A 538 38.22 10.71 16.51
N ARG A 539 37.08 11.17 17.06
CA ARG A 539 36.96 12.35 17.93
C ARG A 539 36.52 11.97 19.34
N GLN A 540 36.78 10.73 19.77
CA GLN A 540 36.24 10.19 21.02
C GLN A 540 36.58 11.02 22.25
N ASP A 541 37.77 11.64 22.34
CA ASP A 541 38.14 12.46 23.50
C ASP A 541 37.29 13.74 23.60
N GLU A 542 36.87 14.28 22.46
CA GLU A 542 36.00 15.45 22.38
C GLU A 542 34.53 15.12 22.69
N PHE A 543 34.07 13.93 22.28
CA PHE A 543 32.69 13.49 22.46
C PHE A 543 32.47 12.69 23.75
N ARG A 544 33.53 12.23 24.42
CA ARG A 544 33.45 11.50 25.70
C ARG A 544 32.57 12.17 26.77
N PRO A 545 32.64 13.49 27.02
CA PRO A 545 31.74 14.13 28.00
C PRO A 545 30.30 14.29 27.50
N LEU A 546 30.06 14.05 26.21
CA LEU A 546 28.78 14.25 25.53
C LEU A 546 28.08 12.96 25.13
N ILE A 547 28.72 11.79 25.30
CA ILE A 547 28.16 10.48 24.99
C ILE A 547 28.06 9.67 26.29
N ASP A 548 26.86 9.19 26.60
CA ASP A 548 26.58 8.41 27.81
C ASP A 548 26.98 6.94 27.66
N ALA A 549 26.91 6.38 26.44
CA ALA A 549 27.40 5.05 26.15
C ALA A 549 27.82 4.85 24.69
N TRP A 550 28.73 3.91 24.46
CA TRP A 550 29.23 3.54 23.14
C TRP A 550 28.77 2.12 22.83
N GLU A 551 28.19 1.89 21.65
CA GLU A 551 27.91 0.52 21.22
C GLU A 551 29.21 -0.24 21.00
N ILE A 552 29.39 -1.32 21.76
CA ILE A 552 30.54 -2.24 21.63
C ILE A 552 30.15 -3.55 20.97
N GLY A 553 28.86 -3.85 20.87
CA GLY A 553 28.33 -5.01 20.17
C GLY A 553 27.15 -4.58 19.31
N ASN A 554 27.20 -4.92 18.02
CA ASN A 554 26.16 -4.62 17.06
C ASN A 554 25.94 -5.84 16.18
N ARG A 555 24.69 -6.35 16.13
CA ARG A 555 24.39 -7.61 15.43
C ARG A 555 25.29 -8.76 15.93
N ASP A 556 26.08 -9.35 15.04
CA ASP A 556 27.03 -10.42 15.36
C ASP A 556 28.46 -9.88 15.65
N ASP A 557 28.70 -8.59 15.43
CA ASP A 557 30.02 -7.95 15.54
C ASP A 557 30.28 -7.45 16.98
N LEU A 558 31.52 -7.59 17.44
CA LEU A 558 32.02 -7.03 18.72
C LEU A 558 33.22 -6.12 18.45
N PHE A 559 33.11 -4.85 18.82
CA PHE A 559 34.11 -3.81 18.57
C PHE A 559 35.19 -3.79 19.67
N ASN A 560 36.12 -4.75 19.60
CA ASN A 560 37.22 -4.89 20.57
C ASN A 560 37.97 -3.58 20.92
N PRO A 561 38.28 -2.67 19.97
CA PRO A 561 38.97 -1.41 20.28
C PRO A 561 38.19 -0.48 21.22
N VAL A 562 36.86 -0.50 21.16
CA VAL A 562 35.97 0.31 22.00
C VAL A 562 35.94 -0.25 23.43
N GLY A 563 35.80 -1.57 23.57
CA GLY A 563 35.82 -2.25 24.86
C GLY A 563 37.14 -2.07 25.63
N LEU A 564 38.28 -2.02 24.94
CA LEU A 564 39.61 -1.87 25.55
C LEU A 564 39.86 -0.49 26.17
N LYS A 565 39.10 0.54 25.81
CA LYS A 565 39.27 1.92 26.33
C LYS A 565 38.51 2.22 27.62
N ARG A 566 37.81 1.23 28.20
CA ARG A 566 37.00 1.38 29.44
C ARG A 566 36.03 2.56 29.38
N MET A 567 35.45 2.82 28.21
CA MET A 567 34.38 3.80 28.05
C MET A 567 33.05 3.15 28.44
N PRO A 568 32.05 3.94 28.89
CA PRO A 568 30.71 3.44 29.09
C PRO A 568 30.20 2.71 27.84
N PHE A 569 29.75 1.47 28.00
CA PHE A 569 29.38 0.61 26.88
C PHE A 569 27.96 0.06 26.97
N ILE A 570 27.40 -0.24 25.80
CA ILE A 570 26.19 -1.05 25.63
C ILE A 570 26.34 -1.95 24.40
N ALA A 571 25.40 -2.87 24.19
CA ALA A 571 25.22 -3.57 22.92
C ALA A 571 23.77 -3.55 22.46
N GLY A 572 23.58 -3.57 21.14
CA GLY A 572 22.28 -3.47 20.50
C GLY A 572 22.18 -4.37 19.27
N SER A 573 20.95 -4.59 18.81
CA SER A 573 20.71 -5.37 17.59
C SER A 573 20.91 -4.57 16.31
N ASP A 574 20.74 -3.25 16.36
CA ASP A 574 20.46 -2.46 15.16
C ASP A 574 19.36 -3.14 14.32
N PHE A 575 18.21 -3.34 14.98
CA PHE A 575 17.14 -4.16 14.47
C PHE A 575 16.44 -3.48 13.30
N HIS A 576 16.51 -4.12 12.14
CA HIS A 576 15.76 -3.70 10.95
C HIS A 576 14.80 -4.80 10.47
N LYS A 577 15.04 -6.06 10.85
CA LYS A 577 14.28 -7.22 10.39
C LYS A 577 14.41 -8.37 11.40
N PRO A 578 13.43 -9.29 11.47
CA PRO A 578 13.35 -10.34 12.50
C PRO A 578 14.66 -11.10 12.77
N LYS A 579 15.43 -11.42 11.72
CA LYS A 579 16.71 -12.11 11.87
C LYS A 579 17.78 -11.35 12.67
N HIS A 580 17.68 -10.02 12.82
CA HIS A 580 18.64 -9.22 13.58
C HIS A 580 18.46 -9.36 15.09
N LEU A 581 17.39 -10.02 15.57
CA LEU A 581 17.15 -10.20 16.99
C LEU A 581 18.23 -11.08 17.66
N THR A 582 18.67 -12.10 16.93
CA THR A 582 19.74 -13.01 17.38
C THR A 582 21.08 -12.29 17.25
N SER A 583 21.40 -11.49 18.26
CA SER A 583 22.52 -10.56 18.27
C SER A 583 22.85 -10.14 19.69
N TRP A 584 23.91 -9.35 19.86
CA TRP A 584 24.26 -8.79 21.16
C TRP A 584 23.11 -7.94 21.75
N LYS A 585 23.00 -7.98 23.08
CA LYS A 585 22.03 -7.25 23.90
C LYS A 585 22.69 -6.72 25.15
N THR A 586 22.06 -5.72 25.75
CA THR A 586 22.48 -5.15 27.03
C THR A 586 21.70 -5.80 28.16
N LEU A 587 22.40 -6.16 29.23
CA LEU A 587 21.83 -6.59 30.50
C LEU A 587 22.17 -5.55 31.57
N LEU A 588 21.16 -5.08 32.31
CA LEU A 588 21.32 -4.07 33.35
C LEU A 588 20.88 -4.62 34.71
N TRP A 589 21.68 -4.46 35.75
CA TRP A 589 21.25 -4.76 37.11
C TRP A 589 20.75 -3.48 37.80
N CYS A 590 19.45 -3.19 37.66
CA CYS A 590 18.84 -2.00 38.23
C CYS A 590 17.34 -2.18 38.46
N GLU A 591 16.67 -1.17 39.02
CA GLU A 591 15.21 -1.17 39.10
C GLU A 591 14.62 -1.03 37.69
N LYS A 592 13.48 -1.71 37.42
CA LYS A 592 12.73 -1.58 36.16
C LYS A 592 11.98 -0.25 36.10
N ASN A 593 12.75 0.82 36.01
CA ASN A 593 12.31 2.20 35.99
C ASN A 593 13.11 2.96 34.91
N PRO A 594 12.47 3.82 34.10
CA PRO A 594 13.13 4.60 33.07
C PRO A 594 14.37 5.36 33.55
N GLU A 595 14.30 6.06 34.69
CA GLU A 595 15.41 6.84 35.22
C GLU A 595 16.54 5.95 35.78
N ALA A 596 16.19 4.85 36.44
CA ALA A 596 17.18 3.89 36.96
C ALA A 596 17.95 3.20 35.83
N ILE A 597 17.28 2.85 34.73
CA ILE A 597 17.91 2.31 33.52
C ILE A 597 18.91 3.32 32.94
N LYS A 598 18.49 4.58 32.77
CA LYS A 598 19.36 5.63 32.22
C LYS A 598 20.57 5.89 33.11
N GLU A 599 20.39 5.94 34.42
CA GLU A 599 21.48 6.16 35.35
C GLU A 599 22.46 4.97 35.39
N CYS A 600 21.95 3.74 35.35
CA CYS A 600 22.76 2.53 35.26
C CYS A 600 23.68 2.56 34.02
N ILE A 601 23.16 3.02 32.88
CA ILE A 601 23.93 3.15 31.64
C ILE A 601 24.99 4.24 31.78
N ARG A 602 24.64 5.43 32.29
CA ARG A 602 25.58 6.55 32.48
C ARG A 602 26.74 6.21 33.42
N GLN A 603 26.45 5.54 34.53
CA GLN A 603 27.49 5.12 35.48
C GLN A 603 28.30 3.92 34.97
N ASN A 604 27.67 3.07 34.16
CA ASN A 604 28.24 1.89 33.53
C ASN A 604 28.93 0.90 34.51
N LYS A 605 28.40 0.79 35.73
CA LYS A 605 28.93 -0.13 36.77
C LYS A 605 28.25 -1.50 36.75
N ASP A 606 26.94 -1.50 36.47
CA ASP A 606 26.06 -2.66 36.57
C ASP A 606 25.55 -3.08 35.19
N VAL A 607 26.44 -2.98 34.19
CA VAL A 607 26.15 -3.21 32.78
C VAL A 607 26.95 -4.41 32.27
N SER A 608 26.26 -5.32 31.61
CA SER A 608 26.88 -6.44 30.90
C SER A 608 26.23 -6.62 29.53
N ILE A 609 26.85 -7.43 28.67
CA ILE A 609 26.31 -7.75 27.35
C ILE A 609 26.17 -9.26 27.20
N THR A 610 25.17 -9.68 26.42
CA THR A 610 24.93 -11.10 26.14
C THR A 610 24.55 -11.29 24.68
N LEU A 611 24.90 -12.45 24.11
CA LEU A 611 24.45 -12.83 22.78
C LEU A 611 23.09 -13.51 22.89
N TYR A 612 22.02 -12.79 22.53
CA TYR A 612 20.67 -13.34 22.58
C TYR A 612 20.46 -14.39 21.49
N ARG A 613 19.94 -15.57 21.87
CA ARG A 613 19.44 -16.59 20.95
C ARG A 613 18.09 -17.09 21.47
N ASP A 614 17.11 -17.24 20.58
CA ASP A 614 15.68 -17.50 20.86
C ASP A 614 15.39 -18.82 21.63
N HIS A 615 16.42 -19.54 22.10
CA HIS A 615 16.33 -20.90 22.63
C HIS A 615 16.81 -21.08 24.08
N ARG A 616 17.20 -20.03 24.83
CA ARG A 616 17.93 -20.24 26.12
C ARG A 616 17.43 -19.56 27.39
N PHE A 617 16.48 -18.62 27.35
CA PHE A 617 16.14 -17.87 28.58
C PHE A 617 14.87 -18.33 29.33
N ALA A 618 14.09 -19.28 28.80
CA ALA A 618 12.83 -19.72 29.42
C ALA A 618 12.87 -21.13 30.05
N GLY A 619 14.02 -21.81 30.12
CA GLY A 619 14.06 -23.26 30.38
C GLY A 619 14.74 -23.76 31.66
N GLU A 620 15.79 -23.12 32.17
CA GLU A 620 16.73 -23.86 33.06
C GLU A 620 17.04 -23.24 34.43
N VAL A 621 16.50 -22.06 34.77
CA VAL A 621 16.79 -21.46 36.10
C VAL A 621 15.92 -22.06 37.22
N SER A 622 14.81 -22.74 36.90
CA SER A 622 13.93 -23.36 37.90
C SER A 622 14.29 -24.80 38.29
N LYS A 623 15.33 -25.41 37.69
CA LYS A 623 15.75 -26.79 37.99
C LYS A 623 17.10 -26.95 38.69
N ALA A 624 17.82 -25.87 38.99
CA ALA A 624 19.18 -25.96 39.55
C ALA A 624 19.28 -25.84 41.09
N VAL A 625 18.17 -25.88 41.84
CA VAL A 625 18.21 -25.80 43.31
C VAL A 625 18.01 -27.16 44.02
N GLU A 626 17.70 -28.23 43.29
CA GLU A 626 17.60 -29.57 43.90
C GLU A 626 18.48 -30.60 43.17
N GLY A 627 19.62 -30.89 43.77
CA GLY A 627 20.30 -32.17 43.61
C GLY A 627 21.41 -32.25 42.55
N SER A 628 22.64 -32.01 42.99
CA SER A 628 23.82 -32.88 42.81
C SER A 628 25.10 -32.05 42.73
N GLY A 629 25.99 -32.29 43.69
CA GLY A 629 27.29 -31.65 43.74
C GLY A 629 28.19 -32.15 42.61
N THR A 630 28.52 -31.27 41.68
CA THR A 630 29.72 -31.40 40.84
C THR A 630 30.26 -30.01 40.53
N SER A 631 31.50 -29.76 40.94
CA SER A 631 32.19 -28.49 40.74
C SER A 631 32.42 -28.21 39.25
N TRP A 632 31.98 -27.07 38.76
CA TRP A 632 32.42 -26.52 37.48
C TRP A 632 33.43 -25.41 37.74
N LYS A 633 34.68 -25.62 37.28
CA LYS A 633 35.74 -24.61 37.28
C LYS A 633 35.40 -23.54 36.23
N LEU A 634 35.36 -22.27 36.65
CA LEU A 634 35.50 -21.14 35.74
C LEU A 634 36.87 -21.23 35.05
N VAL A 635 36.87 -21.14 33.73
CA VAL A 635 38.06 -20.70 32.99
C VAL A 635 37.92 -19.17 32.86
N VAL A 636 38.91 -18.49 33.43
CA VAL A 636 39.05 -17.03 33.55
C VAL A 636 39.22 -16.37 32.20
#